data_AF-A0AAW1LXZ4-F1
#
_entry.id   AF-A0AAW1LXZ4-F1
#
_cell.length_a   1.000
_cell.length_b   1.000
_cell.length_c   1.000
_cell.angle_alpha   90.00
_cell.angle_beta   90.00
_cell.angle_gamma   90.00
#
_symmetry.space_group_name_H-M   'P 1'
#
loop_
_entity.id
_entity.type
_entity.pdbx_description
1 polymer ?
#
loop_
_entity_poly.entity_id
_entity_poly.type
_entity_poly.pdbx_seq_one_letter_code
_entity_poly.pdbx_strand_id
1 'polypeptide(L)'
;MKFVQEEDYGNSLKFLQQSVESHPDDPSHHFDLGKLLWERGVESREKAAEHFLKAAKLNPQNGEAFKYLGHYYINVDSQRAVKCYQRAVSLDPEDSDAGEALCNLLDKERKESLEVAVCKEASSKSPRAFWACSRLGCLLVHQKKWSEAVQSLQHAIRGYPSSADLWEALGLSYQRLGMYTAAIKSYGRAMELEKSRTFAMVESGNIFLMLGWYRKAIDQFRDALRICSHCVSGQYGLAFGLLALSKECIKQGAFSWASSLLEEASKVAEASTHLASNMSCLWKLHADIKLTYAKSFPWTGENQKSEEAFSSSLLSWKEIRYSAAISANRSNQRALHLAPWQANIYMDVAVAVNLISSVQESQEDELNSWNLAEKMMLGSLLLETGNYEFWMALGCVSGHKALRQHSFIRGLKLDVSLASAWAYLGKLYKEEGENQLGRQAFDRARSIDPSLALPWAGMSAEMITSESSADEAYDSCLRAVQIMPLAEFQIGLAKLARLSSHLLSPEVFGAIRQAVQCAPSYPESHNLCGLVYEARHDYESAVTFYRIARYAWKISALPLPESHLADISVNLARVLCKVGNVLDAVRELEYLKERGLLNVEGLQVYAVSLWNLGKNDLALSAVRDLAMCIPTIKMSSAVAAICLICTLLYSISGAGSAINWILRMPREMLESAKTSFVVSAVDAVDGTNLLQAVVSSSRGSLSSLEETIEMHLLIALSKLIRNGSGSYLNIQSAIDHLRKALHMYPCCSSLRNMLGYILLCREQWGNNHVIRRCCSVGYLDSIKQDFRSACDVIGAEAVACDATACCNMEYSLSTCKYQRAQDPSVMGIMQRWFRLEPWNPHARYFLILGLFQKSLREKYPQHLINVLKRMISTALINPLCLENLFDRYRRFQLLLCSSEICLRAGDVSGCVSYAKEASNLSLPDACIFSAHLQLCRAHAAEDNHTSLSEEYMQCLKLKSQHPVGWISLKLIESRYRPQNVLTASDSGFRDGIIESNGSWNTWLAVYNFFCGLISQQAQDFQRAEEFLAEACSLAASESCFFLCHGVNCMDLAKRQCDPQYITMGIRSLKKALEVSSIRLPFVYYLLAQAEASLGSKAKWERSLCYEWSSWSSGTRPAELYFQMHLLGQHGSEPTSGQDAYGDPQDWILRAIHLNPSCSRYWRILSKYTK
;
A
#
# COMPACT_ATOMS: atom_id res chain seq x y z
N MET A 1 -68.27 -33.26 -0.47
CA MET A 1 -68.40 -32.27 -1.56
C MET A 1 -68.76 -32.87 -2.92
N LYS A 2 -68.34 -34.10 -3.29
CA LYS A 2 -68.76 -34.73 -4.57
C LYS A 2 -70.25 -35.14 -4.68
N PHE A 3 -70.87 -35.63 -3.60
CA PHE A 3 -72.28 -36.07 -3.64
C PHE A 3 -73.31 -34.93 -3.78
N VAL A 4 -73.04 -33.76 -3.19
CA VAL A 4 -73.95 -32.60 -3.29
C VAL A 4 -73.92 -31.99 -4.71
N GLN A 5 -72.78 -32.07 -5.41
CA GLN A 5 -72.70 -31.61 -6.80
C GLN A 5 -73.45 -32.51 -7.78
N GLU A 6 -73.58 -33.82 -7.54
CA GLU A 6 -74.28 -34.74 -8.45
C GLU A 6 -75.82 -34.64 -8.36
N GLU A 7 -76.38 -34.36 -7.18
CA GLU A 7 -77.83 -34.16 -7.00
C GLU A 7 -78.34 -32.84 -7.60
N ASP A 8 -77.62 -31.73 -7.38
CA ASP A 8 -77.95 -30.44 -8.00
C ASP A 8 -77.85 -30.50 -9.54
N TYR A 9 -76.92 -31.31 -10.06
CA TYR A 9 -76.74 -31.53 -11.48
C TYR A 9 -77.89 -32.32 -12.12
N GLY A 10 -78.32 -33.40 -11.47
CA GLY A 10 -79.44 -34.22 -11.91
C GLY A 10 -80.76 -33.44 -11.96
N ASN A 11 -80.97 -32.53 -10.99
CA ASN A 11 -82.12 -31.63 -10.96
C ASN A 11 -82.03 -30.56 -12.05
N SER A 12 -80.85 -29.95 -12.25
CA SER A 12 -80.62 -28.95 -13.31
C SER A 12 -80.80 -29.53 -14.71
N LEU A 13 -80.36 -30.77 -14.95
CA LEU A 13 -80.51 -31.44 -16.23
C LEU A 13 -81.98 -31.75 -16.54
N LYS A 14 -82.75 -32.23 -15.54
CA LYS A 14 -84.21 -32.43 -15.69
C LYS A 14 -84.95 -31.11 -15.93
N PHE A 15 -84.59 -30.06 -15.20
CA PHE A 15 -85.16 -28.72 -15.38
C PHE A 15 -84.90 -28.16 -16.78
N LEU A 16 -83.68 -28.29 -17.29
CA LEU A 16 -83.32 -27.83 -18.64
C LEU A 16 -83.93 -28.72 -19.74
N GLN A 17 -84.08 -30.02 -19.52
CA GLN A 17 -84.83 -30.89 -20.44
C GLN A 17 -86.30 -30.49 -20.53
N GLN A 18 -86.95 -30.25 -19.39
CA GLN A 18 -88.33 -29.72 -19.34
C GLN A 18 -88.43 -28.33 -19.97
N SER A 19 -87.42 -27.48 -19.77
CA SER A 19 -87.37 -26.13 -20.36
C SER A 19 -87.28 -26.20 -21.89
N VAL A 20 -86.42 -27.09 -22.42
CA VAL A 20 -86.32 -27.35 -23.86
C VAL A 20 -87.60 -27.95 -24.45
N GLU A 21 -88.31 -28.82 -23.70
CA GLU A 21 -89.60 -29.37 -24.12
C GLU A 21 -90.71 -28.32 -24.12
N SER A 22 -90.68 -27.38 -23.18
CA SER A 22 -91.66 -26.29 -23.06
C SER A 22 -91.45 -25.16 -24.08
N HIS A 23 -90.20 -24.86 -24.43
CA HIS A 23 -89.81 -23.79 -25.34
C HIS A 23 -88.74 -24.29 -26.33
N PRO A 24 -89.15 -25.05 -27.37
CA PRO A 24 -88.20 -25.72 -28.27
C PRO A 24 -87.44 -24.76 -29.19
N ASP A 25 -87.93 -23.53 -29.36
CA ASP A 25 -87.34 -22.51 -30.24
C ASP A 25 -86.34 -21.60 -29.51
N ASP A 26 -86.17 -21.71 -28.19
CA ASP A 26 -85.24 -20.86 -27.43
C ASP A 26 -83.78 -21.38 -27.52
N PRO A 27 -82.85 -20.64 -28.14
CA PRO A 27 -81.45 -21.07 -28.28
C PRO A 27 -80.70 -21.18 -26.96
N SER A 28 -81.04 -20.41 -25.91
CA SER A 28 -80.35 -20.45 -24.61
C SER A 28 -80.51 -21.80 -23.92
N HIS A 29 -81.74 -22.30 -23.84
CA HIS A 29 -82.02 -23.58 -23.19
C HIS A 29 -81.32 -24.77 -23.87
N HIS A 30 -81.26 -24.80 -25.21
CA HIS A 30 -80.49 -25.83 -25.93
C HIS A 30 -78.98 -25.72 -25.68
N PHE A 31 -78.45 -24.50 -25.59
CA PHE A 31 -77.04 -24.28 -25.30
C PHE A 31 -76.66 -24.72 -23.88
N ASP A 32 -77.42 -24.30 -22.87
CA ASP A 32 -77.19 -24.65 -21.46
C ASP A 32 -77.32 -26.16 -21.21
N LEU A 33 -78.32 -26.80 -21.85
CA LEU A 33 -78.46 -28.26 -21.83
C LEU A 33 -77.28 -28.95 -22.52
N GLY A 34 -76.82 -28.43 -23.66
CA GLY A 34 -75.62 -28.91 -24.36
C GLY A 34 -74.37 -28.81 -23.48
N LYS A 35 -74.19 -27.70 -22.76
CA LYS A 35 -73.06 -27.47 -21.85
C LYS A 35 -73.06 -28.44 -20.67
N LEU A 36 -74.20 -28.66 -20.03
CA LEU A 36 -74.33 -29.69 -18.98
C LEU A 36 -74.12 -31.11 -19.52
N LEU A 37 -74.55 -31.41 -20.75
CA LEU A 37 -74.25 -32.70 -21.35
C LEU A 37 -72.76 -32.86 -21.69
N TRP A 38 -72.08 -31.76 -22.02
CA TRP A 38 -70.64 -31.73 -22.31
C TRP A 38 -69.78 -32.00 -21.06
N GLU A 39 -70.16 -31.41 -19.93
CA GLU A 39 -69.48 -31.55 -18.64
C GLU A 39 -69.65 -32.95 -18.00
N ARG A 40 -70.70 -33.70 -18.37
CA ARG A 40 -70.99 -35.05 -17.84
C ARG A 40 -70.01 -36.14 -18.28
N GLY A 41 -69.35 -36.00 -19.44
CA GLY A 41 -68.34 -36.96 -19.91
C GLY A 41 -68.39 -37.31 -21.39
N VAL A 42 -67.51 -38.21 -21.82
CA VAL A 42 -67.25 -38.52 -23.25
C VAL A 42 -68.46 -39.13 -23.95
N GLU A 43 -69.23 -39.97 -23.26
CA GLU A 43 -70.41 -40.67 -23.81
C GLU A 43 -71.59 -39.74 -24.13
N SER A 44 -71.66 -38.56 -23.50
CA SER A 44 -72.74 -37.59 -23.73
C SER A 44 -72.36 -36.47 -24.71
N ARG A 45 -71.13 -36.48 -25.26
CA ARG A 45 -70.65 -35.42 -26.18
C ARG A 45 -71.37 -35.40 -27.53
N GLU A 46 -71.82 -36.55 -28.02
CA GLU A 46 -72.60 -36.61 -29.28
C GLU A 46 -73.96 -35.94 -29.11
N LYS A 47 -74.66 -36.25 -28.00
CA LYS A 47 -75.94 -35.60 -27.64
C LYS A 47 -75.74 -34.10 -27.37
N ALA A 48 -74.66 -33.73 -26.70
CA ALA A 48 -74.29 -32.33 -26.50
C ALA A 48 -74.08 -31.59 -27.85
N ALA A 49 -73.38 -32.21 -28.80
CA ALA A 49 -73.15 -31.64 -30.13
C ALA A 49 -74.46 -31.44 -30.92
N GLU A 50 -75.43 -32.34 -30.81
CA GLU A 50 -76.76 -32.15 -31.41
C GLU A 50 -77.48 -30.92 -30.84
N HIS A 51 -77.42 -30.73 -29.51
CA HIS A 51 -78.00 -29.57 -28.84
C HIS A 51 -77.25 -28.27 -29.19
N PHE A 52 -75.92 -28.30 -29.29
CA PHE A 52 -75.14 -27.14 -29.79
C PHE A 52 -75.44 -26.82 -31.26
N LEU A 53 -75.68 -27.82 -32.11
CA LEU A 53 -76.07 -27.62 -33.51
C LEU A 53 -77.45 -26.98 -33.62
N LYS A 54 -78.41 -27.40 -32.78
CA LYS A 54 -79.74 -26.76 -32.69
C LYS A 54 -79.62 -25.32 -32.20
N ALA A 55 -78.84 -25.08 -31.14
CA ALA A 55 -78.57 -23.74 -30.62
C ALA A 55 -77.93 -22.83 -31.68
N ALA A 56 -76.95 -23.32 -32.45
CA ALA A 56 -76.30 -22.56 -33.52
C ALA A 56 -77.21 -22.27 -34.72
N LYS A 57 -78.17 -23.17 -35.03
CA LYS A 57 -79.20 -22.93 -36.07
C LYS A 57 -80.22 -21.88 -35.64
N LEU A 58 -80.65 -21.93 -34.37
CA LEU A 58 -81.62 -20.99 -33.80
C LEU A 58 -81.00 -19.60 -33.56
N ASN A 59 -79.72 -19.55 -33.16
CA ASN A 59 -78.97 -18.29 -33.01
C ASN A 59 -77.60 -18.34 -33.71
N PRO A 60 -77.52 -17.85 -34.97
CA PRO A 60 -76.26 -17.77 -35.73
C PRO A 60 -75.21 -16.80 -35.18
N GLN A 61 -75.54 -16.00 -34.16
CA GLN A 61 -74.63 -15.05 -33.50
C GLN A 61 -74.02 -15.62 -32.21
N ASN A 62 -74.42 -16.82 -31.78
CA ASN A 62 -73.86 -17.45 -30.58
C ASN A 62 -72.48 -18.07 -30.89
N GLY A 63 -71.41 -17.32 -30.58
CA GLY A 63 -70.02 -17.77 -30.76
C GLY A 63 -69.64 -19.01 -29.95
N GLU A 64 -70.15 -19.14 -28.71
CA GLU A 64 -69.84 -20.27 -27.82
C GLU A 64 -70.39 -21.60 -28.34
N ALA A 65 -71.58 -21.60 -28.95
CA ALA A 65 -72.15 -22.79 -29.57
C ALA A 65 -71.24 -23.32 -30.70
N PHE A 66 -70.68 -22.42 -31.52
CA PHE A 66 -69.71 -22.79 -32.56
C PHE A 66 -68.38 -23.28 -31.98
N LYS A 67 -67.93 -22.75 -30.84
CA LYS A 67 -66.74 -23.25 -30.13
C LYS A 67 -66.91 -24.71 -29.70
N TYR A 68 -68.00 -25.05 -29.01
CA TYR A 68 -68.22 -26.43 -28.55
C TYR A 68 -68.44 -27.41 -29.71
N LEU A 69 -69.11 -26.97 -30.80
CA LEU A 69 -69.17 -27.74 -32.04
C LEU A 69 -67.78 -27.96 -32.63
N GLY A 70 -66.91 -26.95 -32.61
CA GLY A 70 -65.51 -27.06 -32.98
C GLY A 70 -64.79 -28.12 -32.15
N HIS A 71 -64.94 -28.11 -30.82
CA HIS A 71 -64.33 -29.10 -29.93
C HIS A 71 -64.78 -30.53 -30.22
N TYR A 72 -66.07 -30.71 -30.55
CA TYR A 72 -66.60 -31.99 -30.99
C TYR A 72 -65.99 -32.42 -32.34
N TYR A 73 -66.03 -31.54 -33.34
CA TYR A 73 -65.56 -31.86 -34.69
C TYR A 73 -64.05 -32.06 -34.80
N ILE A 74 -63.21 -31.56 -33.87
CA ILE A 74 -61.77 -31.85 -33.88
C ILE A 74 -61.51 -33.37 -33.96
N ASN A 75 -62.31 -34.17 -33.27
CA ASN A 75 -62.13 -35.62 -33.21
C ASN A 75 -62.83 -36.37 -34.36
N VAL A 76 -63.72 -35.70 -35.10
CA VAL A 76 -64.58 -36.31 -36.13
C VAL A 76 -64.18 -35.86 -37.53
N ASP A 77 -64.09 -34.55 -37.77
CA ASP A 77 -63.79 -33.92 -39.05
C ASP A 77 -63.09 -32.57 -38.83
N SER A 78 -61.77 -32.53 -39.09
CA SER A 78 -60.95 -31.35 -38.88
C SER A 78 -61.36 -30.16 -39.74
N GLN A 79 -61.88 -30.39 -40.96
CA GLN A 79 -62.27 -29.29 -41.86
C GLN A 79 -63.54 -28.58 -41.38
N ARG A 80 -64.48 -29.34 -40.81
CA ARG A 80 -65.67 -28.76 -40.15
C ARG A 80 -65.29 -28.03 -38.88
N ALA A 81 -64.35 -28.57 -38.10
CA ALA A 81 -63.83 -27.92 -36.91
C ALA A 81 -63.23 -26.55 -37.23
N VAL A 82 -62.37 -26.45 -38.26
CA VAL A 82 -61.78 -25.17 -38.71
C VAL A 82 -62.86 -24.14 -39.04
N LYS A 83 -63.90 -24.52 -39.79
CA LYS A 83 -65.01 -23.60 -40.14
C LYS A 83 -65.81 -23.17 -38.90
N CYS A 84 -66.06 -24.08 -37.96
CA CYS A 84 -66.77 -23.77 -36.72
C CYS A 84 -65.96 -22.79 -35.85
N TYR A 85 -64.66 -23.01 -35.68
CA TYR A 85 -63.82 -22.08 -34.93
C TYR A 85 -63.61 -20.75 -35.64
N GLN A 86 -63.45 -20.73 -36.98
CA GLN A 86 -63.40 -19.48 -37.74
C GLN A 86 -64.66 -18.65 -37.52
N ARG A 87 -65.83 -19.30 -37.50
CA ARG A 87 -67.08 -18.62 -37.19
C ARG A 87 -67.12 -18.12 -35.75
N ALA A 88 -66.70 -18.94 -34.78
CA ALA A 88 -66.64 -18.55 -33.36
C ALA A 88 -65.75 -17.30 -33.17
N VAL A 89 -64.52 -17.31 -33.69
CA VAL A 89 -63.57 -16.18 -33.61
C VAL A 89 -64.05 -14.94 -34.35
N SER A 90 -64.80 -15.10 -35.46
CA SER A 90 -65.35 -13.95 -36.19
C SER A 90 -66.46 -13.22 -35.42
N LEU A 91 -67.18 -13.96 -34.57
CA LEU A 91 -68.28 -13.48 -33.74
C LEU A 91 -67.78 -12.93 -32.40
N ASP A 92 -66.85 -13.64 -31.77
CA ASP A 92 -66.16 -13.21 -30.55
C ASP A 92 -64.63 -13.28 -30.74
N PRO A 93 -64.00 -12.16 -31.11
CA PRO A 93 -62.54 -12.09 -31.25
C PRO A 93 -61.77 -12.25 -29.93
N GLU A 94 -62.41 -12.12 -28.77
CA GLU A 94 -61.75 -12.19 -27.46
C GLU A 94 -61.64 -13.63 -26.93
N ASP A 95 -62.36 -14.59 -27.52
CA ASP A 95 -62.38 -16.00 -27.11
C ASP A 95 -61.05 -16.71 -27.42
N SER A 96 -60.19 -16.80 -26.39
CA SER A 96 -58.87 -17.43 -26.46
C SER A 96 -58.94 -18.92 -26.82
N ASP A 97 -59.94 -19.64 -26.33
CA ASP A 97 -60.01 -21.11 -26.50
C ASP A 97 -60.32 -21.48 -27.95
N ALA A 98 -61.29 -20.79 -28.56
CA ALA A 98 -61.64 -20.98 -29.97
C ALA A 98 -60.52 -20.51 -30.90
N GLY A 99 -59.88 -19.38 -30.56
CA GLY A 99 -58.75 -18.81 -31.30
C GLY A 99 -57.53 -19.73 -31.32
N GLU A 100 -57.10 -20.21 -30.16
CA GLU A 100 -55.96 -21.14 -30.06
C GLU A 100 -56.25 -22.48 -30.71
N ALA A 101 -57.45 -23.03 -30.55
CA ALA A 101 -57.85 -24.28 -31.21
C ALA A 101 -57.83 -24.15 -32.74
N LEU A 102 -58.24 -22.99 -33.29
CA LEU A 102 -58.17 -22.69 -34.71
C LEU A 102 -56.72 -22.59 -35.20
N CYS A 103 -55.88 -21.81 -34.52
CA CYS A 103 -54.45 -21.70 -34.83
C CYS A 103 -53.76 -23.07 -34.83
N ASN A 104 -53.98 -23.87 -33.78
CA ASN A 104 -53.40 -25.22 -33.68
C ASN A 104 -53.83 -26.16 -34.82
N LEU A 105 -55.04 -25.99 -35.38
CA LEU A 105 -55.48 -26.74 -36.56
C LEU A 105 -54.84 -26.22 -37.85
N LEU A 106 -54.71 -24.90 -38.00
CA LEU A 106 -54.05 -24.29 -39.16
C LEU A 106 -52.55 -24.60 -39.19
N ASP A 107 -51.89 -24.65 -38.03
CA ASP A 107 -50.52 -25.13 -37.84
C ASP A 107 -50.36 -26.57 -38.33
N LYS A 108 -51.27 -27.47 -37.93
CA LYS A 108 -51.28 -28.88 -38.40
C LYS A 108 -51.46 -28.99 -39.91
N GLU A 109 -52.26 -28.10 -40.50
CA GLU A 109 -52.46 -28.03 -41.96
C GLU A 109 -51.36 -27.25 -42.70
N ARG A 110 -50.37 -26.69 -41.99
CA ARG A 110 -49.29 -25.82 -42.52
C ARG A 110 -49.81 -24.61 -43.31
N LYS A 111 -50.97 -24.06 -42.91
CA LYS A 111 -51.61 -22.89 -43.56
C LYS A 111 -51.27 -21.58 -42.82
N GLU A 112 -49.98 -21.31 -42.67
CA GLU A 112 -49.46 -20.15 -41.92
C GLU A 112 -50.00 -18.80 -42.43
N SER A 113 -50.21 -18.64 -43.74
CA SER A 113 -50.70 -17.40 -44.33
C SER A 113 -52.13 -17.06 -43.89
N LEU A 114 -52.99 -18.08 -43.78
CA LEU A 114 -54.36 -17.93 -43.28
C LEU A 114 -54.37 -17.68 -41.77
N GLU A 115 -53.47 -18.31 -41.02
CA GLU A 115 -53.35 -18.10 -39.58
C GLU A 115 -52.94 -16.66 -39.24
N VAL A 116 -51.97 -16.11 -39.97
CA VAL A 116 -51.58 -14.70 -39.84
C VAL A 116 -52.75 -13.77 -40.18
N ALA A 117 -53.52 -14.08 -41.23
CA ALA A 117 -54.68 -13.29 -41.61
C ALA A 117 -55.77 -13.30 -40.51
N VAL A 118 -56.08 -14.48 -39.96
CA VAL A 118 -57.04 -14.64 -38.86
C VAL A 118 -56.59 -13.88 -37.61
N CYS A 119 -55.32 -13.99 -37.22
CA CYS A 119 -54.80 -13.27 -36.05
C CYS A 119 -54.76 -11.74 -36.26
N LYS A 120 -54.43 -11.28 -37.47
CA LYS A 120 -54.50 -9.84 -37.82
C LYS A 120 -55.94 -9.32 -37.81
N GLU A 121 -56.88 -10.09 -38.33
CA GLU A 121 -58.30 -9.73 -38.30
C GLU A 121 -58.82 -9.64 -36.87
N ALA A 122 -58.56 -10.64 -36.03
CA ALA A 122 -58.97 -10.66 -34.62
C ALA A 122 -58.36 -9.49 -33.82
N SER A 123 -57.06 -9.24 -33.97
CA SER A 123 -56.38 -8.12 -33.29
C SER A 123 -56.81 -6.73 -33.79
N SER A 124 -57.23 -6.61 -35.04
CA SER A 124 -57.79 -5.37 -35.58
C SER A 124 -59.22 -5.09 -35.07
N LYS A 125 -60.00 -6.15 -34.82
CA LYS A 125 -61.38 -6.07 -34.33
C LYS A 125 -61.46 -5.77 -32.83
N SER A 126 -60.59 -6.38 -32.02
CA SER A 126 -60.47 -6.06 -30.60
C SER A 126 -59.01 -5.97 -30.15
N PRO A 127 -58.57 -4.86 -29.52
CA PRO A 127 -57.25 -4.75 -28.93
C PRO A 127 -57.07 -5.63 -27.67
N ARG A 128 -58.15 -6.23 -27.15
CA ARG A 128 -58.12 -7.18 -26.02
C ARG A 128 -57.93 -8.63 -26.45
N ALA A 129 -57.88 -8.91 -27.76
CA ALA A 129 -57.56 -10.24 -28.30
C ALA A 129 -56.06 -10.59 -28.10
N PHE A 130 -55.63 -10.74 -26.84
CA PHE A 130 -54.23 -10.98 -26.48
C PHE A 130 -53.70 -12.30 -27.06
N TRP A 131 -54.55 -13.33 -27.16
CA TRP A 131 -54.20 -14.62 -27.77
C TRP A 131 -53.80 -14.45 -29.24
N ALA A 132 -54.50 -13.60 -29.98
CA ALA A 132 -54.22 -13.32 -31.38
C ALA A 132 -52.90 -12.55 -31.54
N CYS A 133 -52.63 -11.55 -30.69
CA CYS A 133 -51.35 -10.85 -30.66
C CYS A 133 -50.18 -11.77 -30.26
N SER A 134 -50.42 -12.71 -29.32
CA SER A 134 -49.46 -13.72 -28.87
C SER A 134 -49.05 -14.63 -30.03
N ARG A 135 -50.03 -15.25 -30.69
CA ARG A 135 -49.82 -16.13 -31.86
C ARG A 135 -49.21 -15.38 -33.03
N LEU A 136 -49.72 -14.18 -33.34
CA LEU A 136 -49.16 -13.32 -34.38
C LEU A 136 -47.69 -12.97 -34.10
N GLY A 137 -47.36 -12.64 -32.85
CA GLY A 137 -45.99 -12.37 -32.42
C GLY A 137 -45.05 -13.54 -32.70
N CYS A 138 -45.41 -14.75 -32.30
CA CYS A 138 -44.63 -15.97 -32.56
C CYS A 138 -44.47 -16.24 -34.06
N LEU A 139 -45.54 -16.13 -34.85
CA LEU A 139 -45.49 -16.32 -36.31
C LEU A 139 -44.58 -15.28 -36.99
N LEU A 140 -44.63 -14.02 -36.55
CA LEU A 140 -43.78 -12.95 -37.07
C LEU A 140 -42.30 -13.17 -36.74
N VAL A 141 -42.00 -13.73 -35.56
CA VAL A 141 -40.64 -14.17 -35.18
C VAL A 141 -40.16 -15.27 -36.14
N HIS A 142 -40.98 -16.28 -36.42
CA HIS A 142 -40.66 -17.33 -37.40
C HIS A 142 -40.43 -16.77 -38.81
N GLN A 143 -41.22 -15.78 -39.22
CA GLN A 143 -41.06 -15.06 -40.50
C GLN A 143 -39.90 -14.06 -40.51
N LYS A 144 -39.16 -13.91 -39.40
CA LYS A 144 -38.06 -12.94 -39.24
C LYS A 144 -38.49 -11.48 -39.41
N LYS A 145 -39.77 -11.15 -39.19
CA LYS A 145 -40.31 -9.78 -39.21
C LYS A 145 -40.23 -9.16 -37.82
N TRP A 146 -39.01 -8.84 -37.40
CA TRP A 146 -38.70 -8.49 -36.01
C TRP A 146 -39.43 -7.24 -35.50
N SER A 147 -39.60 -6.20 -36.32
CA SER A 147 -40.24 -4.95 -35.92
C SER A 147 -41.74 -5.12 -35.62
N GLU A 148 -42.47 -5.79 -36.51
CA GLU A 148 -43.89 -6.13 -36.32
C GLU A 148 -44.08 -7.11 -35.13
N ALA A 149 -43.14 -8.05 -34.97
CA ALA A 149 -43.15 -9.00 -33.87
C ALA A 149 -43.07 -8.29 -32.51
N VAL A 150 -42.18 -7.31 -32.35
CA VAL A 150 -42.05 -6.55 -31.09
C VAL A 150 -43.37 -5.87 -30.71
N GLN A 151 -44.04 -5.21 -31.66
CA GLN A 151 -45.32 -4.54 -31.40
C GLN A 151 -46.39 -5.53 -30.92
N SER A 152 -46.49 -6.66 -31.62
CA SER A 152 -47.46 -7.72 -31.31
C SER A 152 -47.18 -8.38 -29.95
N LEU A 153 -45.91 -8.70 -29.66
CA LEU A 153 -45.49 -9.31 -28.40
C LEU A 153 -45.64 -8.36 -27.20
N GLN A 154 -45.34 -7.06 -27.36
CA GLN A 154 -45.57 -6.06 -26.32
C GLN A 154 -47.05 -5.95 -25.95
N HIS A 155 -47.96 -6.10 -26.91
CA HIS A 155 -49.40 -6.14 -26.64
C HIS A 155 -49.82 -7.46 -25.99
N ALA A 156 -49.31 -8.60 -26.46
CA ALA A 156 -49.57 -9.91 -25.87
C ALA A 156 -49.20 -9.99 -24.38
N ILE A 157 -48.05 -9.42 -23.99
CA ILE A 157 -47.55 -9.43 -22.61
C ILE A 157 -48.45 -8.62 -21.65
N ARG A 158 -49.25 -7.67 -22.15
CA ARG A 158 -50.23 -6.96 -21.29
C ARG A 158 -51.34 -7.89 -20.79
N GLY A 159 -51.71 -8.88 -21.61
CA GLY A 159 -52.68 -9.92 -21.24
C GLY A 159 -52.05 -11.11 -20.52
N TYR A 160 -50.84 -11.51 -20.93
CA TYR A 160 -50.12 -12.67 -20.39
C TYR A 160 -48.75 -12.28 -19.78
N PRO A 161 -48.71 -11.50 -18.69
CA PRO A 161 -47.45 -11.00 -18.13
C PRO A 161 -46.58 -12.08 -17.50
N SER A 162 -47.16 -13.23 -17.14
CA SER A 162 -46.49 -14.38 -16.52
C SER A 162 -45.94 -15.39 -17.53
N SER A 163 -46.17 -15.21 -18.83
CA SER A 163 -45.68 -16.13 -19.86
C SER A 163 -44.20 -15.89 -20.16
N ALA A 164 -43.34 -16.82 -19.75
CA ALA A 164 -41.90 -16.75 -20.01
C ALA A 164 -41.59 -16.82 -21.52
N ASP A 165 -42.34 -17.62 -22.29
CA ASP A 165 -42.16 -17.77 -23.74
C ASP A 165 -42.30 -16.45 -24.51
N LEU A 166 -43.25 -15.60 -24.10
CA LEU A 166 -43.46 -14.29 -24.73
C LEU A 166 -42.33 -13.32 -24.42
N TRP A 167 -41.81 -13.33 -23.19
CA TRP A 167 -40.64 -12.54 -22.81
C TRP A 167 -39.37 -12.99 -23.54
N GLU A 168 -39.20 -14.31 -23.75
CA GLU A 168 -38.10 -14.88 -24.51
C GLU A 168 -38.18 -14.52 -26.00
N ALA A 169 -39.36 -14.65 -26.63
CA ALA A 169 -39.61 -14.26 -28.01
C ALA A 169 -39.42 -12.74 -28.23
N LEU A 170 -39.83 -11.93 -27.25
CA LEU A 170 -39.61 -10.48 -27.27
C LEU A 170 -38.11 -10.16 -27.16
N GLY A 171 -37.39 -10.84 -26.26
CA GLY A 171 -35.94 -10.73 -26.13
C GLY A 171 -35.20 -11.03 -27.43
N LEU A 172 -35.58 -12.13 -28.09
CA LEU A 172 -35.02 -12.52 -29.39
C LEU A 172 -35.30 -11.48 -30.47
N SER A 173 -36.52 -10.95 -30.52
CA SER A 173 -36.89 -9.91 -31.47
C SER A 173 -36.08 -8.62 -31.26
N TYR A 174 -35.89 -8.20 -30.00
CA TYR A 174 -35.04 -7.05 -29.68
C TYR A 174 -33.57 -7.28 -30.04
N GLN A 175 -33.04 -8.47 -29.77
CA GLN A 175 -31.67 -8.84 -30.10
C GLN A 175 -31.41 -8.74 -31.60
N ARG A 176 -32.33 -9.24 -32.44
CA ARG A 176 -32.22 -9.18 -33.91
C ARG A 176 -32.35 -7.77 -34.47
N LEU A 177 -33.00 -6.85 -33.74
CA LEU A 177 -33.03 -5.42 -34.06
C LEU A 177 -31.80 -4.64 -33.54
N GLY A 178 -30.88 -5.29 -32.82
CA GLY A 178 -29.72 -4.63 -32.20
C GLY A 178 -30.04 -3.88 -30.89
N MET A 179 -31.27 -4.02 -30.36
CA MET A 179 -31.70 -3.40 -29.10
C MET A 179 -31.27 -4.23 -27.89
N TYR A 180 -29.96 -4.38 -27.69
CA TYR A 180 -29.38 -5.31 -26.72
C TYR A 180 -29.80 -5.09 -25.26
N THR A 181 -29.97 -3.84 -24.83
CA THR A 181 -30.38 -3.52 -23.45
C THR A 181 -31.83 -3.93 -23.15
N ALA A 182 -32.73 -3.77 -24.12
CA ALA A 182 -34.12 -4.22 -24.01
C ALA A 182 -34.21 -5.75 -24.07
N ALA A 183 -33.38 -6.38 -24.90
CA ALA A 183 -33.27 -7.83 -24.98
C ALA A 183 -32.83 -8.45 -23.63
N ILE A 184 -31.75 -7.94 -23.02
CA ILE A 184 -31.27 -8.42 -21.71
C ILE A 184 -32.36 -8.28 -20.63
N LYS A 185 -33.11 -7.17 -20.60
CA LYS A 185 -34.22 -7.00 -19.65
C LYS A 185 -35.34 -8.02 -19.87
N SER A 186 -35.67 -8.28 -21.13
CA SER A 186 -36.73 -9.23 -21.50
C SER A 186 -36.32 -10.67 -21.16
N TYR A 187 -35.08 -11.07 -21.48
CA TYR A 187 -34.54 -12.37 -21.06
C TYR A 187 -34.42 -12.49 -19.55
N GLY A 188 -33.99 -11.43 -18.85
CA GLY A 188 -33.95 -11.40 -17.38
C GLY A 188 -35.34 -11.64 -16.77
N ARG A 189 -36.39 -11.03 -17.34
CA ARG A 189 -37.77 -11.27 -16.90
C ARG A 189 -38.23 -12.70 -17.19
N ALA A 190 -37.88 -13.26 -18.35
CA ALA A 190 -38.16 -14.67 -18.66
C ALA A 190 -37.51 -15.61 -17.62
N MET A 191 -36.26 -15.35 -17.23
CA MET A 191 -35.53 -16.13 -16.22
C MET A 191 -36.09 -15.97 -14.79
N GLU A 192 -36.62 -14.80 -14.45
CA GLU A 192 -37.31 -14.57 -13.18
C GLU A 192 -38.60 -15.39 -13.07
N LEU A 193 -39.35 -15.49 -14.17
CA LEU A 193 -40.58 -16.27 -14.25
C LEU A 193 -40.29 -17.76 -14.26
N GLU A 194 -39.31 -18.19 -15.05
CA GLU A 194 -38.95 -19.60 -15.18
C GLU A 194 -37.42 -19.79 -15.20
N LYS A 195 -36.88 -20.27 -14.09
CA LYS A 195 -35.43 -20.44 -13.90
C LYS A 195 -34.82 -21.54 -14.79
N SER A 196 -35.61 -22.44 -15.38
CA SER A 196 -35.16 -23.52 -16.27
C SER A 196 -34.83 -23.06 -17.70
N ARG A 197 -35.07 -21.80 -18.05
CA ARG A 197 -34.91 -21.28 -19.42
C ARG A 197 -33.44 -21.08 -19.82
N THR A 198 -32.83 -22.16 -20.31
CA THR A 198 -31.45 -22.18 -20.78
C THR A 198 -31.23 -21.31 -22.03
N PHE A 199 -32.20 -21.23 -22.94
CA PHE A 199 -32.09 -20.39 -24.15
C PHE A 199 -31.91 -18.91 -23.80
N ALA A 200 -32.76 -18.37 -22.92
CA ALA A 200 -32.66 -16.99 -22.47
C ALA A 200 -31.30 -16.69 -21.78
N MET A 201 -30.78 -17.64 -20.99
CA MET A 201 -29.46 -17.51 -20.36
C MET A 201 -28.34 -17.47 -21.40
N VAL A 202 -28.33 -18.42 -22.35
CA VAL A 202 -27.31 -18.49 -23.40
C VAL A 202 -27.33 -17.25 -24.30
N GLU A 203 -28.52 -16.81 -24.74
CA GLU A 203 -28.64 -15.62 -25.59
C GLU A 203 -28.30 -14.33 -24.84
N SER A 204 -28.69 -14.20 -23.57
CA SER A 204 -28.24 -13.06 -22.75
C SER A 204 -26.72 -13.07 -22.54
N GLY A 205 -26.11 -14.25 -22.37
CA GLY A 205 -24.67 -14.45 -22.33
C GLY A 205 -23.99 -14.00 -23.63
N ASN A 206 -24.54 -14.40 -24.79
CA ASN A 206 -24.05 -13.96 -26.11
C ASN A 206 -24.12 -12.44 -26.27
N ILE A 207 -25.18 -11.80 -25.79
CA ILE A 207 -25.28 -10.34 -25.80
C ILE A 207 -24.21 -9.71 -24.88
N PHE A 208 -24.00 -10.26 -23.69
CA PHE A 208 -22.93 -9.78 -22.80
C PHE A 208 -21.54 -9.94 -23.42
N LEU A 209 -21.28 -11.02 -24.17
CA LEU A 209 -20.04 -11.17 -24.94
C LEU A 209 -19.88 -10.07 -25.99
N MET A 210 -20.93 -9.77 -26.77
CA MET A 210 -20.89 -8.70 -27.78
C MET A 210 -20.67 -7.32 -27.16
N LEU A 211 -21.18 -7.08 -25.95
CA LEU A 211 -20.97 -5.83 -25.21
C LEU A 211 -19.62 -5.77 -24.48
N GLY A 212 -18.79 -6.82 -24.54
CA GLY A 212 -17.50 -6.90 -23.85
C GLY A 212 -17.58 -7.19 -22.34
N TRP A 213 -18.76 -7.55 -21.82
CA TRP A 213 -18.99 -7.87 -20.41
C TRP A 213 -18.71 -9.35 -20.13
N TYR A 214 -17.48 -9.79 -20.37
CA TYR A 214 -17.10 -11.20 -20.38
C TYR A 214 -17.40 -11.96 -19.08
N ARG A 215 -17.18 -11.33 -17.91
CA ARG A 215 -17.44 -11.97 -16.61
C ARG A 215 -18.92 -12.34 -16.43
N LYS A 216 -19.83 -11.40 -16.72
CA LYS A 216 -21.27 -11.64 -16.66
C LYS A 216 -21.70 -12.70 -17.66
N ALA A 217 -21.11 -12.71 -18.85
CA ALA A 217 -21.38 -13.74 -19.84
C ALA A 217 -20.97 -15.14 -19.35
N ILE A 218 -19.75 -15.27 -18.81
CA ILE A 218 -19.24 -16.52 -18.23
C ILE A 218 -20.17 -17.04 -17.13
N ASP A 219 -20.62 -16.16 -16.22
CA ASP A 219 -21.55 -16.54 -15.15
C ASP A 219 -22.88 -17.05 -15.71
N GLN A 220 -23.46 -16.36 -16.70
CA GLN A 220 -24.69 -16.80 -17.38
C GLN A 220 -24.53 -18.15 -18.08
N PHE A 221 -23.41 -18.39 -18.76
CA PHE A 221 -23.16 -19.70 -19.38
C PHE A 221 -22.94 -20.80 -18.35
N ARG A 222 -22.26 -20.52 -17.24
CA ARG A 222 -22.10 -21.47 -16.13
C ARG A 222 -23.46 -21.83 -15.52
N ASP A 223 -24.34 -20.85 -15.34
CA ASP A 223 -25.70 -21.09 -14.84
C ASP A 223 -26.53 -21.90 -15.84
N ALA A 224 -26.44 -21.61 -17.14
CA ALA A 224 -27.08 -22.41 -18.18
C ALA A 224 -26.58 -23.87 -18.18
N LEU A 225 -25.28 -24.08 -17.99
CA LEU A 225 -24.66 -25.42 -17.94
C LEU A 225 -24.96 -26.19 -16.65
N ARG A 226 -25.28 -25.50 -15.54
CA ARG A 226 -25.79 -26.15 -14.32
C ARG A 226 -27.17 -26.77 -14.55
N ILE A 227 -28.00 -26.15 -15.39
CA ILE A 227 -29.34 -26.65 -15.72
C ILE A 227 -29.25 -27.70 -16.83
N CYS A 228 -28.52 -27.41 -17.91
CA CYS A 228 -28.32 -28.32 -19.04
C CYS A 228 -26.82 -28.49 -19.32
N SER A 229 -26.23 -29.54 -18.75
CA SER A 229 -24.80 -29.85 -18.85
C SER A 229 -24.31 -30.12 -20.29
N HIS A 230 -25.18 -30.64 -21.15
CA HIS A 230 -24.86 -31.03 -22.53
C HIS A 230 -25.25 -29.97 -23.58
N CYS A 231 -25.50 -28.72 -23.16
CA CYS A 231 -25.82 -27.63 -24.07
C CYS A 231 -24.57 -27.17 -24.86
N VAL A 232 -24.48 -27.55 -26.14
CA VAL A 232 -23.34 -27.19 -27.02
C VAL A 232 -23.15 -25.68 -27.15
N SER A 233 -24.24 -24.91 -27.30
CA SER A 233 -24.17 -23.45 -27.40
C SER A 233 -23.71 -22.80 -26.09
N GLY A 234 -24.11 -23.32 -24.94
CA GLY A 234 -23.63 -22.88 -23.63
C GLY A 234 -22.15 -23.17 -23.42
N GLN A 235 -21.68 -24.37 -23.79
CA GLN A 235 -20.25 -24.73 -23.71
C GLN A 235 -19.39 -23.89 -24.66
N TYR A 236 -19.86 -23.69 -25.89
CA TYR A 236 -19.20 -22.81 -26.88
C TYR A 236 -19.10 -21.38 -26.35
N GLY A 237 -20.21 -20.83 -25.85
CA GLY A 237 -20.28 -19.49 -25.27
C GLY A 237 -19.35 -19.32 -24.06
N LEU A 238 -19.30 -20.33 -23.17
CA LEU A 238 -18.38 -20.34 -22.03
C LEU A 238 -16.92 -20.35 -22.46
N ALA A 239 -16.53 -21.26 -23.36
CA ALA A 239 -15.16 -21.37 -23.85
C ALA A 239 -14.72 -20.08 -24.59
N PHE A 240 -15.60 -19.50 -25.41
CA PHE A 240 -15.34 -18.24 -26.09
C PHE A 240 -15.26 -17.06 -25.11
N GLY A 241 -16.13 -17.02 -24.10
CA GLY A 241 -16.10 -15.99 -23.05
C GLY A 241 -14.82 -16.02 -22.23
N LEU A 242 -14.35 -17.21 -21.85
CA LEU A 242 -13.08 -17.41 -21.17
C LEU A 242 -11.88 -17.01 -22.05
N LEU A 243 -11.92 -17.33 -23.35
CA LEU A 243 -10.92 -16.87 -24.33
C LEU A 243 -10.90 -15.34 -24.47
N ALA A 244 -12.06 -14.70 -24.50
CA ALA A 244 -12.15 -13.24 -24.62
C ALA A 244 -11.65 -12.54 -23.35
N LEU A 245 -12.03 -13.06 -22.17
CA LEU A 245 -11.52 -12.58 -20.89
C LEU A 245 -10.01 -12.79 -20.75
N SER A 246 -9.47 -13.92 -21.20
CA SER A 246 -8.02 -14.18 -21.16
C SER A 246 -7.25 -13.24 -22.08
N LYS A 247 -7.76 -12.94 -23.28
CA LYS A 247 -7.18 -11.91 -24.17
C LYS A 247 -7.13 -10.53 -23.50
N GLU A 248 -8.16 -10.16 -22.73
CA GLU A 248 -8.18 -8.91 -21.97
C GLU A 248 -7.14 -8.93 -20.83
N CYS A 249 -7.03 -10.05 -20.10
CA CYS A 249 -5.98 -10.23 -19.09
C CYS A 249 -4.56 -10.14 -19.68
N ILE A 250 -4.36 -10.70 -20.88
CA ILE A 250 -3.07 -10.60 -21.60
C ILE A 250 -2.74 -9.15 -21.94
N LYS A 251 -3.72 -8.37 -22.42
CA LYS A 251 -3.52 -6.93 -22.69
C LYS A 251 -3.13 -6.14 -21.43
N GLN A 252 -3.68 -6.54 -20.27
CA GLN A 252 -3.34 -5.95 -18.97
C GLN A 252 -2.02 -6.49 -18.39
N GLY A 253 -1.39 -7.49 -19.03
CA GLY A 253 -0.15 -8.13 -18.57
C GLY A 253 -0.33 -9.13 -17.42
N ALA A 254 -1.56 -9.59 -17.17
CA ALA A 254 -1.90 -10.59 -16.15
C ALA A 254 -1.81 -12.03 -16.71
N PHE A 255 -0.62 -12.45 -17.13
CA PHE A 255 -0.39 -13.71 -17.84
C PHE A 255 -0.74 -14.97 -17.05
N SER A 256 -0.52 -14.98 -15.73
CA SER A 256 -0.84 -16.14 -14.87
C SER A 256 -2.35 -16.39 -14.73
N TRP A 257 -3.14 -15.31 -14.65
CA TRP A 257 -4.59 -15.44 -14.68
C TRP A 257 -5.07 -15.83 -16.07
N ALA A 258 -4.50 -15.25 -17.12
CA ALA A 258 -4.83 -15.62 -18.49
C ALA A 258 -4.56 -17.11 -18.77
N SER A 259 -3.43 -17.66 -18.29
CA SER A 259 -3.12 -19.09 -18.47
C SER A 259 -4.14 -19.98 -17.76
N SER A 260 -4.53 -19.65 -16.53
CA SER A 260 -5.55 -20.41 -15.79
C SER A 260 -6.92 -20.38 -16.49
N LEU A 261 -7.32 -19.24 -17.05
CA LEU A 261 -8.57 -19.10 -17.81
C LEU A 261 -8.51 -19.89 -19.11
N LEU A 262 -7.36 -19.92 -19.79
CA LEU A 262 -7.16 -20.67 -21.03
C LEU A 262 -7.13 -22.18 -20.78
N GLU A 263 -6.59 -22.64 -19.65
CA GLU A 263 -6.69 -24.05 -19.25
C GLU A 263 -8.14 -24.47 -19.00
N GLU A 264 -8.92 -23.65 -18.31
CA GLU A 264 -10.36 -23.88 -18.12
C GLU A 264 -11.09 -23.88 -19.47
N ALA A 265 -10.85 -22.87 -20.30
CA ALA A 265 -11.45 -22.73 -21.64
C ALA A 265 -11.12 -23.95 -22.52
N SER A 266 -9.88 -24.44 -22.44
CA SER A 266 -9.43 -25.61 -23.18
C SER A 266 -10.20 -26.86 -22.78
N LYS A 267 -10.39 -27.10 -21.48
CA LYS A 267 -11.15 -28.26 -20.99
C LYS A 267 -12.61 -28.21 -21.45
N VAL A 268 -13.23 -27.03 -21.39
CA VAL A 268 -14.62 -26.82 -21.85
C VAL A 268 -14.73 -27.02 -23.37
N ALA A 269 -13.77 -26.49 -24.14
CA ALA A 269 -13.74 -26.65 -25.58
C ALA A 269 -13.52 -28.11 -25.99
N GLU A 270 -12.61 -28.84 -25.34
CA GLU A 270 -12.40 -30.29 -25.56
C GLU A 270 -13.68 -31.10 -25.24
N ALA A 271 -14.37 -30.80 -24.14
CA ALA A 271 -15.66 -31.43 -23.84
C ALA A 271 -16.71 -31.16 -24.94
N SER A 272 -16.73 -29.94 -25.49
CA SER A 272 -17.66 -29.56 -26.54
C SER A 272 -17.39 -30.25 -27.88
N THR A 273 -16.13 -30.49 -28.24
CA THR A 273 -15.77 -31.21 -29.47
C THR A 273 -16.16 -32.69 -29.40
N HIS A 274 -16.18 -33.29 -28.20
CA HIS A 274 -16.69 -34.64 -28.00
C HIS A 274 -18.22 -34.73 -28.16
N LEU A 275 -18.98 -33.71 -27.77
CA LEU A 275 -20.43 -33.68 -27.94
C LEU A 275 -20.86 -33.47 -29.41
N ALA A 276 -20.13 -32.63 -30.15
CA ALA A 276 -20.46 -32.27 -31.52
C ALA A 276 -19.24 -32.28 -32.45
N SER A 277 -18.70 -33.47 -32.69
CA SER A 277 -17.45 -33.69 -33.45
C SER A 277 -17.48 -33.21 -34.91
N ASN A 278 -18.68 -33.02 -35.47
CA ASN A 278 -18.89 -32.67 -36.88
C ASN A 278 -18.90 -31.15 -37.12
N MET A 279 -18.84 -30.33 -36.07
CA MET A 279 -18.92 -28.88 -36.18
C MET A 279 -17.53 -28.25 -36.28
N SER A 280 -17.20 -27.61 -37.41
CA SER A 280 -15.88 -27.01 -37.63
C SER A 280 -15.57 -25.87 -36.66
N CYS A 281 -16.57 -25.07 -36.26
CA CYS A 281 -16.37 -23.91 -35.39
C CYS A 281 -15.91 -24.27 -33.96
N LEU A 282 -16.26 -25.46 -33.45
CA LEU A 282 -15.80 -25.94 -32.15
C LEU A 282 -14.31 -26.29 -32.19
N TRP A 283 -13.89 -27.00 -33.24
CA TRP A 283 -12.49 -27.33 -33.47
C TRP A 283 -11.64 -26.09 -33.70
N LYS A 284 -12.16 -25.11 -34.43
CA LYS A 284 -11.52 -23.80 -34.59
C LYS A 284 -11.38 -23.08 -33.25
N LEU A 285 -12.44 -22.99 -32.44
CA LEU A 285 -12.38 -22.34 -31.13
C LEU A 285 -11.36 -23.01 -30.20
N HIS A 286 -11.36 -24.35 -30.16
CA HIS A 286 -10.36 -25.11 -29.41
C HIS A 286 -8.94 -24.79 -29.87
N ALA A 287 -8.73 -24.68 -31.19
CA ALA A 287 -7.44 -24.29 -31.75
C ALA A 287 -7.03 -22.86 -31.36
N ASP A 288 -7.94 -21.89 -31.41
CA ASP A 288 -7.69 -20.51 -31.00
C ASP A 288 -7.28 -20.41 -29.52
N ILE A 289 -7.95 -21.18 -28.66
CA ILE A 289 -7.62 -21.28 -27.22
C ILE A 289 -6.21 -21.86 -27.02
N LYS A 290 -5.91 -22.99 -27.66
CA LYS A 290 -4.57 -23.62 -27.56
C LYS A 290 -3.46 -22.74 -28.15
N LEU A 291 -3.74 -22.04 -29.25
CA LEU A 291 -2.79 -21.15 -29.89
C LEU A 291 -2.50 -19.91 -29.02
N THR A 292 -3.53 -19.31 -28.42
CA THR A 292 -3.36 -18.20 -27.48
C THR A 292 -2.65 -18.65 -26.21
N TYR A 293 -2.94 -19.86 -25.72
CA TYR A 293 -2.21 -20.48 -24.60
C TYR A 293 -0.73 -20.68 -24.91
N ALA A 294 -0.40 -21.26 -26.07
CA ALA A 294 0.99 -21.45 -26.51
C ALA A 294 1.79 -20.14 -26.64
N LYS A 295 1.12 -19.03 -27.02
CA LYS A 295 1.76 -17.71 -27.15
C LYS A 295 1.95 -16.97 -25.83
N SER A 296 1.05 -17.16 -24.86
CA SER A 296 0.97 -16.34 -23.65
C SER A 296 1.35 -17.05 -22.35
N PHE A 297 1.66 -18.35 -22.40
CA PHE A 297 1.98 -19.15 -21.21
C PHE A 297 3.20 -18.57 -20.44
N PRO A 298 3.01 -18.11 -19.19
CA PRO A 298 4.08 -17.50 -18.41
C PRO A 298 4.99 -18.55 -17.78
N TRP A 299 6.25 -18.19 -17.64
CA TRP A 299 7.21 -18.93 -16.82
C TRP A 299 7.11 -18.48 -15.35
N THR A 300 7.04 -19.44 -14.42
CA THR A 300 6.79 -19.19 -12.98
C THR A 300 7.98 -19.56 -12.08
N GLY A 301 9.19 -19.64 -12.63
CA GLY A 301 10.38 -20.20 -11.95
C GLY A 301 11.21 -19.22 -11.12
N GLU A 302 10.62 -18.24 -10.43
CA GLU A 302 11.36 -17.15 -9.75
C GLU A 302 12.34 -17.63 -8.63
N ASN A 303 12.20 -18.86 -8.10
CA ASN A 303 12.94 -19.34 -6.90
C ASN A 303 14.06 -20.36 -7.18
N GLN A 304 14.65 -20.37 -8.37
CA GLN A 304 15.61 -21.41 -8.74
C GLN A 304 17.02 -21.10 -8.27
N LYS A 305 17.56 -22.01 -7.45
CA LYS A 305 18.90 -21.88 -6.84
C LYS A 305 20.02 -22.54 -7.65
N SER A 306 19.70 -23.45 -8.56
CA SER A 306 20.69 -24.21 -9.34
C SER A 306 20.44 -24.14 -10.85
N GLU A 307 21.52 -24.34 -11.61
CA GLU A 307 21.51 -24.35 -13.08
C GLU A 307 20.63 -25.48 -13.63
N GLU A 308 20.69 -26.67 -13.03
CA GLU A 308 19.87 -27.83 -13.41
C GLU A 308 18.37 -27.62 -13.13
N ALA A 309 18.03 -26.94 -12.03
CA ALA A 309 16.65 -26.57 -11.74
C ALA A 309 16.12 -25.55 -12.76
N PHE A 310 16.99 -24.64 -13.23
CA PHE A 310 16.64 -23.69 -14.27
C PHE A 310 16.44 -24.35 -15.63
N SER A 311 17.39 -25.17 -16.07
CA SER A 311 17.28 -25.87 -17.36
C SER A 311 16.04 -26.78 -17.42
N SER A 312 15.77 -27.56 -16.37
CA SER A 312 14.57 -28.42 -16.30
C SER A 312 13.28 -27.61 -16.33
N SER A 313 13.21 -26.47 -15.64
CA SER A 313 12.03 -25.60 -15.70
C SER A 313 11.83 -24.97 -17.07
N LEU A 314 12.91 -24.54 -17.73
CA LEU A 314 12.86 -23.92 -19.04
C LEU A 314 12.40 -24.94 -20.10
N LEU A 315 12.90 -26.17 -20.00
CA LEU A 315 12.44 -27.30 -20.82
C LEU A 315 10.95 -27.57 -20.61
N SER A 316 10.49 -27.66 -19.35
CA SER A 316 9.07 -27.87 -19.04
C SER A 316 8.17 -26.77 -19.63
N TRP A 317 8.62 -25.51 -19.57
CA TRP A 317 7.91 -24.38 -20.15
C TRP A 317 7.88 -24.44 -21.69
N LYS A 318 9.01 -24.78 -22.33
CA LYS A 318 9.06 -25.00 -23.80
C LYS A 318 8.15 -26.15 -24.23
N GLU A 319 8.15 -27.27 -23.50
CA GLU A 319 7.31 -28.45 -23.78
C GLU A 319 5.81 -28.15 -23.69
N ILE A 320 5.38 -27.39 -22.67
CA ILE A 320 3.98 -26.99 -22.53
C ILE A 320 3.56 -26.10 -23.71
N ARG A 321 4.38 -25.12 -24.09
CA ARG A 321 4.10 -24.25 -25.25
C ARG A 321 4.06 -25.04 -26.55
N TYR A 322 5.01 -25.95 -26.74
CA TYR A 322 5.11 -26.80 -27.92
C TYR A 322 3.92 -27.75 -28.05
N SER A 323 3.57 -28.47 -26.98
CA SER A 323 2.43 -29.39 -26.95
C SER A 323 1.09 -28.67 -27.21
N ALA A 324 0.92 -27.46 -26.66
CA ALA A 324 -0.23 -26.62 -26.95
C ALA A 324 -0.28 -26.17 -28.42
N ALA A 325 0.85 -25.77 -29.02
CA ALA A 325 0.92 -25.39 -30.42
C ALA A 325 0.59 -26.57 -31.37
N ILE A 326 1.07 -27.78 -31.07
CA ILE A 326 0.70 -28.99 -31.81
C ILE A 326 -0.79 -29.29 -31.67
N SER A 327 -1.34 -29.19 -30.47
CA SER A 327 -2.76 -29.41 -30.21
C SER A 327 -3.64 -28.43 -31.00
N ALA A 328 -3.22 -27.16 -31.08
CA ALA A 328 -3.86 -26.14 -31.90
C ALA A 328 -3.82 -26.53 -33.40
N ASN A 329 -2.65 -26.92 -33.91
CA ASN A 329 -2.50 -27.31 -35.31
C ASN A 329 -3.36 -28.53 -35.67
N ARG A 330 -3.39 -29.57 -34.84
CA ARG A 330 -4.25 -30.76 -35.03
C ARG A 330 -5.73 -30.39 -35.05
N SER A 331 -6.14 -29.48 -34.18
CA SER A 331 -7.54 -29.00 -34.10
C SER A 331 -7.92 -28.19 -35.34
N ASN A 332 -7.02 -27.32 -35.81
CA ASN A 332 -7.20 -26.58 -37.07
C ASN A 332 -7.26 -27.51 -38.28
N GLN A 333 -6.42 -28.54 -38.36
CA GLN A 333 -6.48 -29.55 -39.42
C GLN A 333 -7.83 -30.29 -39.41
N ARG A 334 -8.37 -30.62 -38.23
CA ARG A 334 -9.70 -31.23 -38.12
C ARG A 334 -10.80 -30.26 -38.55
N ALA A 335 -10.72 -28.99 -38.15
CA ALA A 335 -11.64 -27.95 -38.59
C ALA A 335 -11.60 -27.78 -40.12
N LEU A 336 -10.41 -27.79 -40.70
CA LEU A 336 -10.18 -27.66 -42.14
C LEU A 336 -10.75 -28.85 -42.91
N HIS A 337 -10.56 -30.07 -42.40
CA HIS A 337 -11.15 -31.27 -43.00
C HIS A 337 -12.68 -31.20 -43.03
N LEU A 338 -13.31 -30.59 -42.02
CA LEU A 338 -14.77 -30.43 -41.96
C LEU A 338 -15.27 -29.29 -42.86
N ALA A 339 -14.47 -28.23 -43.05
CA ALA A 339 -14.85 -27.05 -43.82
C ALA A 339 -13.69 -26.53 -44.70
N PRO A 340 -13.32 -27.24 -45.78
CA PRO A 340 -12.17 -26.89 -46.62
C PRO A 340 -12.37 -25.61 -47.44
N TRP A 341 -13.59 -25.08 -47.55
CA TRP A 341 -13.88 -23.82 -48.24
C TRP A 341 -13.63 -22.58 -47.36
N GLN A 342 -13.35 -22.74 -46.05
CA GLN A 342 -13.12 -21.59 -45.15
C GLN A 342 -11.66 -21.13 -45.19
N ALA A 343 -11.39 -20.01 -45.87
CA ALA A 343 -10.04 -19.45 -46.03
C ALA A 343 -9.34 -19.14 -44.69
N ASN A 344 -10.08 -18.68 -43.69
CA ASN A 344 -9.55 -18.35 -42.35
C ASN A 344 -8.81 -19.52 -41.69
N ILE A 345 -9.28 -20.77 -41.87
CA ILE A 345 -8.66 -21.92 -41.21
C ILE A 345 -7.27 -22.20 -41.80
N TYR A 346 -7.06 -21.95 -43.09
CA TYR A 346 -5.73 -22.06 -43.72
C TYR A 346 -4.73 -21.09 -43.10
N MET A 347 -5.15 -19.84 -42.84
CA MET A 347 -4.36 -18.85 -42.14
C MET A 347 -4.04 -19.31 -40.71
N ASP A 348 -5.03 -19.83 -39.98
CA ASP A 348 -4.84 -20.31 -38.60
C ASP A 348 -3.87 -21.51 -38.53
N VAL A 349 -3.91 -22.42 -39.52
CA VAL A 349 -2.92 -23.50 -39.68
C VAL A 349 -1.53 -22.93 -39.95
N ALA A 350 -1.40 -21.96 -40.86
CA ALA A 350 -0.11 -21.35 -41.18
C ALA A 350 0.54 -20.69 -39.96
N VAL A 351 -0.24 -19.95 -39.17
CA VAL A 351 0.22 -19.31 -37.93
C VAL A 351 0.62 -20.35 -36.88
N ALA A 352 -0.14 -21.45 -36.75
CA ALA A 352 0.19 -22.53 -35.82
C ALA A 352 1.49 -23.25 -36.22
N VAL A 353 1.67 -23.56 -37.51
CA VAL A 353 2.89 -24.18 -38.03
C VAL A 353 4.11 -23.28 -37.84
N ASN A 354 3.99 -21.98 -38.10
CA ASN A 354 5.06 -21.01 -37.88
C ASN A 354 5.43 -20.87 -36.39
N LEU A 355 4.46 -21.01 -35.49
CA LEU A 355 4.73 -21.03 -34.05
C LEU A 355 5.49 -22.31 -33.66
N ILE A 356 5.09 -23.47 -34.19
CA ILE A 356 5.76 -24.75 -33.91
C ILE A 356 7.24 -24.68 -34.34
N SER A 357 7.52 -24.17 -35.54
CA SER A 357 8.91 -24.00 -36.01
C SER A 357 9.70 -23.05 -35.13
N SER A 358 9.10 -21.94 -34.67
CA SER A 358 9.77 -20.99 -33.78
C SER A 358 10.13 -21.56 -32.40
N VAL A 359 9.34 -22.51 -31.87
CA VAL A 359 9.57 -23.11 -30.55
C VAL A 359 10.57 -24.27 -30.60
N GLN A 360 10.63 -24.98 -31.74
CA GLN A 360 11.41 -26.22 -31.84
C GLN A 360 12.93 -25.99 -31.97
N GLU A 361 13.39 -24.77 -32.25
CA GLU A 361 14.82 -24.37 -32.32
C GLU A 361 15.75 -25.53 -32.74
N SER A 362 15.50 -26.17 -33.89
CA SER A 362 16.33 -27.29 -34.33
C SER A 362 16.48 -27.35 -35.85
N GLN A 363 17.75 -27.17 -36.24
CA GLN A 363 18.47 -27.61 -37.43
C GLN A 363 18.03 -27.04 -38.78
N GLU A 364 19.07 -26.80 -39.59
CA GLU A 364 19.04 -26.27 -40.95
C GLU A 364 18.15 -27.13 -41.85
N ASP A 365 16.84 -26.91 -41.83
CA ASP A 365 15.94 -27.49 -42.81
C ASP A 365 16.16 -26.77 -44.15
N GLU A 366 16.85 -27.48 -45.04
CA GLU A 366 16.99 -27.30 -46.49
C GLU A 366 16.41 -26.00 -47.07
N LEU A 367 17.32 -25.08 -47.41
CA LEU A 367 17.10 -23.74 -47.97
C LEU A 367 16.17 -23.63 -49.22
N ASN A 368 15.60 -24.73 -49.72
CA ASN A 368 14.90 -24.78 -51.01
C ASN A 368 13.49 -25.37 -50.99
N SER A 369 12.93 -25.76 -49.84
CA SER A 369 11.51 -26.17 -49.78
C SER A 369 10.63 -25.01 -49.30
N TRP A 370 9.60 -24.64 -50.07
CA TRP A 370 8.61 -23.64 -49.63
C TRP A 370 8.08 -24.03 -48.26
N ASN A 371 8.22 -23.13 -47.29
CA ASN A 371 7.73 -23.32 -45.93
C ASN A 371 6.24 -23.71 -45.97
N LEU A 372 5.87 -24.79 -45.26
CA LEU A 372 4.50 -25.28 -45.21
C LEU A 372 3.51 -24.16 -44.83
N ALA A 373 3.92 -23.26 -43.94
CA ALA A 373 3.14 -22.10 -43.54
C ALA A 373 2.85 -21.13 -44.72
N GLU A 374 3.83 -20.89 -45.60
CA GLU A 374 3.62 -20.07 -46.81
C GLU A 374 2.64 -20.74 -47.77
N LYS A 375 2.73 -22.07 -47.97
CA LYS A 375 1.79 -22.83 -48.81
C LYS A 375 0.36 -22.73 -48.28
N MET A 376 0.18 -22.86 -46.97
CA MET A 376 -1.13 -22.73 -46.33
C MET A 376 -1.68 -21.31 -46.50
N MET A 377 -0.85 -20.27 -46.34
CA MET A 377 -1.26 -18.89 -46.61
C MET A 377 -1.66 -18.67 -48.07
N LEU A 378 -0.93 -19.21 -49.04
CA LEU A 378 -1.31 -19.15 -50.45
C LEU A 378 -2.67 -19.85 -50.70
N GLY A 379 -2.94 -20.96 -50.00
CA GLY A 379 -4.26 -21.61 -50.02
C GLY A 379 -5.40 -20.68 -49.57
N SER A 380 -5.20 -19.89 -48.51
CA SER A 380 -6.18 -18.87 -48.09
C SER A 380 -6.41 -17.80 -49.15
N LEU A 381 -5.33 -17.33 -49.79
CA LEU A 381 -5.39 -16.33 -50.86
C LEU A 381 -6.04 -16.86 -52.14
N LEU A 382 -5.87 -18.14 -52.47
CA LEU A 382 -6.52 -18.77 -53.62
C LEU A 382 -8.06 -18.79 -53.47
N LEU A 383 -8.54 -18.96 -52.23
CA LEU A 383 -9.97 -18.92 -51.93
C LEU A 383 -10.51 -17.47 -51.90
N GLU A 384 -9.77 -16.55 -51.29
CA GLU A 384 -10.18 -15.16 -51.10
C GLU A 384 -9.03 -14.19 -51.42
N THR A 385 -8.82 -13.91 -52.72
CA THR A 385 -7.71 -13.06 -53.19
C THR A 385 -7.84 -11.59 -52.78
N GLY A 386 -9.07 -11.12 -52.57
CA GLY A 386 -9.38 -9.72 -52.21
C GLY A 386 -9.24 -9.40 -50.73
N ASN A 387 -8.98 -10.39 -49.87
CA ASN A 387 -8.87 -10.17 -48.43
C ASN A 387 -7.45 -9.68 -48.07
N TYR A 388 -7.34 -8.43 -47.61
CA TYR A 388 -6.06 -7.82 -47.25
C TYR A 388 -5.40 -8.49 -46.03
N GLU A 389 -6.17 -9.10 -45.12
CA GLU A 389 -5.64 -9.74 -43.91
C GLU A 389 -4.75 -10.95 -44.25
N PHE A 390 -5.09 -11.68 -45.31
CA PHE A 390 -4.30 -12.82 -45.77
C PHE A 390 -3.00 -12.38 -46.45
N TRP A 391 -3.01 -11.26 -47.18
CA TRP A 391 -1.78 -10.66 -47.70
C TRP A 391 -0.86 -10.20 -46.56
N MET A 392 -1.43 -9.59 -45.52
CA MET A 392 -0.69 -9.19 -44.33
C MET A 392 -0.07 -10.38 -43.59
N ALA A 393 -0.84 -11.45 -43.38
CA ALA A 393 -0.32 -12.64 -42.71
C ALA A 393 0.74 -13.35 -43.56
N LEU A 394 0.60 -13.40 -44.89
CA LEU A 394 1.65 -13.91 -45.77
C LEU A 394 2.96 -13.13 -45.60
N GLY A 395 2.87 -11.80 -45.47
CA GLY A 395 4.05 -10.96 -45.23
C GLY A 395 4.70 -11.16 -43.87
N CYS A 396 3.94 -11.56 -42.86
CA CYS A 396 4.48 -11.87 -41.54
C CYS A 396 5.08 -13.29 -41.46
N VAL A 397 4.51 -14.25 -42.19
CA VAL A 397 4.92 -15.66 -42.18
C VAL A 397 6.08 -15.94 -43.14
N SER A 398 6.19 -15.19 -44.23
CA SER A 398 7.16 -15.52 -45.28
C SER A 398 8.61 -15.28 -44.86
N GLY A 399 9.48 -16.24 -45.18
CA GLY A 399 10.93 -16.14 -44.95
C GLY A 399 11.59 -15.15 -45.90
N HIS A 400 11.07 -15.04 -47.13
CA HIS A 400 11.65 -14.25 -48.21
C HIS A 400 11.28 -12.76 -48.16
N LYS A 401 12.30 -11.89 -47.97
CA LYS A 401 12.13 -10.43 -47.84
C LYS A 401 11.32 -9.78 -48.98
N ALA A 402 11.61 -10.12 -50.23
CA ALA A 402 10.90 -9.58 -51.39
C ALA A 402 9.40 -9.95 -51.40
N LEU A 403 9.08 -11.17 -50.96
CA LEU A 403 7.68 -11.62 -50.84
C LEU A 403 6.97 -10.87 -49.70
N ARG A 404 7.65 -10.64 -48.56
CA ARG A 404 7.12 -9.80 -47.48
C ARG A 404 6.78 -8.40 -47.99
N GLN A 405 7.72 -7.75 -48.65
CA GLN A 405 7.52 -6.42 -49.21
C GLN A 405 6.35 -6.40 -50.20
N HIS A 406 6.32 -7.34 -51.15
CA HIS A 406 5.23 -7.45 -52.13
C HIS A 406 3.87 -7.60 -51.46
N SER A 407 3.79 -8.48 -50.46
CA SER A 407 2.53 -8.78 -49.76
C SER A 407 2.00 -7.58 -48.98
N PHE A 408 2.85 -6.83 -48.27
CA PHE A 408 2.44 -5.60 -47.57
C PHE A 408 2.00 -4.50 -48.56
N ILE A 409 2.72 -4.32 -49.66
CA ILE A 409 2.34 -3.37 -50.72
C ILE A 409 1.01 -3.80 -51.38
N ARG A 410 0.78 -5.10 -51.59
CA ARG A 410 -0.51 -5.61 -52.09
C ARG A 410 -1.64 -5.35 -51.10
N GLY A 411 -1.42 -5.58 -49.82
CA GLY A 411 -2.36 -5.21 -48.76
C GLY A 411 -2.72 -3.72 -48.82
N LEU A 412 -1.72 -2.84 -48.94
CA LEU A 412 -1.92 -1.39 -49.08
C LEU A 412 -2.63 -0.98 -50.37
N LYS A 413 -2.46 -1.73 -51.46
CA LYS A 413 -3.19 -1.50 -52.71
C LYS A 413 -4.67 -1.86 -52.60
N LEU A 414 -5.01 -2.84 -51.76
CA LEU A 414 -6.40 -3.20 -51.47
C LEU A 414 -7.02 -2.21 -50.48
N ASP A 415 -6.29 -1.84 -49.44
CA ASP A 415 -6.70 -0.84 -48.46
C ASP A 415 -5.52 0.04 -48.02
N VAL A 416 -5.56 1.31 -48.42
CA VAL A 416 -4.53 2.31 -48.10
C VAL A 416 -4.53 2.68 -46.60
N SER A 417 -5.67 2.50 -45.93
CA SER A 417 -5.86 2.79 -44.50
C SER A 417 -5.37 1.66 -43.58
N LEU A 418 -4.72 0.64 -44.13
CA LEU A 418 -4.19 -0.47 -43.35
C LEU A 418 -2.92 -0.07 -42.58
N ALA A 419 -3.10 0.46 -41.37
CA ALA A 419 -2.01 0.92 -40.51
C ALA A 419 -1.02 -0.20 -40.14
N SER A 420 -1.50 -1.44 -40.00
CA SER A 420 -0.65 -2.62 -39.72
C SER A 420 0.33 -2.91 -40.87
N ALA A 421 -0.09 -2.75 -42.13
CA ALA A 421 0.80 -2.87 -43.29
C ALA A 421 1.93 -1.84 -43.25
N TRP A 422 1.59 -0.57 -42.99
CA TRP A 422 2.60 0.48 -42.84
C TRP A 422 3.57 0.18 -41.69
N ALA A 423 3.08 -0.32 -40.56
CA ALA A 423 3.93 -0.69 -39.42
C ALA A 423 4.92 -1.83 -39.76
N TYR A 424 4.45 -2.90 -40.39
CA TYR A 424 5.31 -4.02 -40.77
C TYR A 424 6.25 -3.68 -41.94
N LEU A 425 5.83 -2.82 -42.87
CA LEU A 425 6.69 -2.28 -43.91
C LEU A 425 7.81 -1.42 -43.30
N GLY A 426 7.49 -0.59 -42.29
CA GLY A 426 8.49 0.19 -41.54
C GLY A 426 9.50 -0.70 -40.81
N LYS A 427 9.03 -1.80 -40.22
CA LYS A 427 9.92 -2.83 -39.63
C LYS A 427 10.84 -3.44 -40.68
N LEU A 428 10.31 -3.81 -41.85
CA LEU A 428 11.08 -4.40 -42.94
C LEU A 428 12.16 -3.42 -43.46
N TYR A 429 11.80 -2.16 -43.73
CA TYR A 429 12.76 -1.16 -44.20
C TYR A 429 13.88 -0.91 -43.18
N LYS A 430 13.56 -0.95 -41.88
CA LYS A 430 14.57 -0.88 -40.83
C LYS A 430 15.51 -2.08 -40.84
N GLU A 431 15.01 -3.29 -41.05
CA GLU A 431 15.84 -4.51 -41.21
C GLU A 431 16.77 -4.43 -42.44
N GLU A 432 16.42 -3.60 -43.43
CA GLU A 432 17.24 -3.34 -44.63
C GLU A 432 18.19 -2.14 -44.47
N GLY A 433 18.12 -1.40 -43.35
CA GLY A 433 18.92 -0.20 -43.10
C GLY A 433 18.36 1.09 -43.70
N GLU A 434 17.17 1.04 -44.31
CA GLU A 434 16.47 2.17 -44.92
C GLU A 434 15.71 3.00 -43.86
N ASN A 435 16.46 3.62 -42.95
CA ASN A 435 15.90 4.30 -41.77
C ASN A 435 14.88 5.39 -42.10
N GLN A 436 15.09 6.16 -43.18
CA GLN A 436 14.18 7.25 -43.58
C GLN A 436 12.81 6.72 -44.05
N LEU A 437 12.80 5.67 -44.87
CA LEU A 437 11.56 5.04 -45.33
C LEU A 437 10.86 4.32 -44.17
N GLY A 438 11.63 3.70 -43.28
CA GLY A 438 11.14 3.12 -42.04
C GLY A 438 10.39 4.15 -41.18
N ARG A 439 10.99 5.31 -40.94
CA ARG A 439 10.38 6.42 -40.19
C ARG A 439 9.07 6.88 -40.82
N GLN A 440 9.09 7.16 -42.14
CA GLN A 440 7.90 7.61 -42.85
C GLN A 440 6.76 6.60 -42.77
N ALA A 441 7.08 5.30 -42.88
CA ALA A 441 6.09 4.24 -42.74
C ALA A 441 5.50 4.18 -41.33
N PHE A 442 6.32 4.33 -40.28
CA PHE A 442 5.83 4.38 -38.90
C PHE A 442 4.99 5.64 -38.61
N ASP A 443 5.39 6.81 -39.11
CA ASP A 443 4.60 8.04 -38.95
C ASP A 443 3.24 7.94 -39.65
N ARG A 444 3.19 7.34 -40.85
CA ARG A 444 1.93 7.03 -41.54
C ARG A 444 1.07 6.07 -40.73
N ALA A 445 1.64 4.98 -40.22
CA ALA A 445 0.92 4.02 -39.38
C ALA A 445 0.31 4.71 -38.15
N ARG A 446 1.09 5.54 -37.43
CA ARG A 446 0.62 6.31 -36.26
C ARG A 446 -0.46 7.32 -36.61
N SER A 447 -0.36 7.96 -37.76
CA SER A 447 -1.36 8.95 -38.21
C SER A 447 -2.72 8.30 -38.52
N ILE A 448 -2.70 7.05 -38.97
CA ILE A 448 -3.91 6.30 -39.32
C ILE A 448 -4.49 5.63 -38.07
N ASP A 449 -3.67 4.91 -37.31
CA ASP A 449 -4.08 4.21 -36.09
C ASP A 449 -3.01 4.35 -34.98
N PRO A 450 -3.19 5.30 -34.05
CA PRO A 450 -2.31 5.46 -32.90
C PRO A 450 -2.36 4.29 -31.90
N SER A 451 -3.33 3.39 -32.01
CA SER A 451 -3.52 2.25 -31.10
C SER A 451 -2.64 1.04 -31.42
N LEU A 452 -1.83 1.10 -32.49
CA LEU A 452 -0.84 0.06 -32.81
C LEU A 452 0.45 0.26 -32.03
N ALA A 453 0.93 -0.77 -31.33
CA ALA A 453 2.16 -0.69 -30.53
C ALA A 453 3.45 -0.66 -31.39
N LEU A 454 3.49 -1.41 -32.49
CA LEU A 454 4.70 -1.60 -33.30
C LEU A 454 5.28 -0.27 -33.84
N PRO A 455 4.49 0.68 -34.39
CA PRO A 455 5.02 1.97 -34.82
C PRO A 455 5.68 2.79 -33.71
N TRP A 456 5.12 2.79 -32.50
CA TRP A 456 5.69 3.50 -31.35
C TRP A 456 7.03 2.89 -30.92
N ALA A 457 7.14 1.56 -30.92
CA ALA A 457 8.39 0.85 -30.64
C ALA A 457 9.44 1.02 -31.77
N GLY A 458 8.98 1.08 -33.02
CA GLY A 458 9.83 1.34 -34.19
C GLY A 458 10.50 2.71 -34.10
N MET A 459 9.70 3.74 -33.79
CA MET A 459 10.14 5.13 -33.61
C MET A 459 11.10 5.29 -32.43
N SER A 460 10.81 4.67 -31.27
CA SER A 460 11.72 4.74 -30.12
C SER A 460 13.11 4.20 -30.47
N ALA A 461 13.15 3.10 -31.23
CA ALA A 461 14.41 2.49 -31.61
C ALA A 461 15.13 3.23 -32.76
N GLU A 462 14.50 4.19 -33.44
CA GLU A 462 15.17 5.13 -34.35
C GLU A 462 15.80 6.29 -33.57
N MET A 463 15.07 6.88 -32.63
CA MET A 463 15.53 8.02 -31.83
C MET A 463 16.83 7.72 -31.07
N ILE A 464 17.01 6.48 -30.59
CA ILE A 464 18.27 6.02 -29.96
C ILE A 464 19.47 6.20 -30.89
N THR A 465 19.33 5.92 -32.19
CA THR A 465 20.45 6.01 -33.15
C THR A 465 20.87 7.46 -33.41
N SER A 466 20.03 8.43 -33.06
CA SER A 466 20.30 9.87 -33.22
C SER A 466 20.90 10.56 -31.99
N GLU A 467 21.21 9.80 -30.92
CA GLU A 467 21.85 10.19 -29.63
C GLU A 467 21.26 11.39 -28.86
N SER A 468 20.33 12.15 -29.43
CA SER A 468 19.90 13.47 -28.93
C SER A 468 18.55 13.48 -28.22
N SER A 469 17.81 12.36 -28.15
CA SER A 469 16.47 12.30 -27.53
C SER A 469 16.16 10.97 -26.79
N ALA A 470 17.00 10.58 -25.83
CA ALA A 470 16.78 9.35 -25.04
C ALA A 470 15.44 9.35 -24.27
N ASP A 471 14.99 10.51 -23.80
CA ASP A 471 13.73 10.66 -23.06
C ASP A 471 12.51 10.52 -23.98
N GLU A 472 12.54 11.11 -25.18
CA GLU A 472 11.47 10.93 -26.17
C GLU A 472 11.38 9.47 -26.65
N ALA A 473 12.53 8.82 -26.80
CA ALA A 473 12.60 7.39 -27.11
C ALA A 473 11.97 6.55 -26.00
N TYR A 474 12.25 6.88 -24.73
CA TYR A 474 11.65 6.24 -23.57
C TYR A 474 10.13 6.40 -23.57
N ASP A 475 9.62 7.62 -23.76
CA ASP A 475 8.18 7.91 -23.79
C ASP A 475 7.46 7.17 -24.94
N SER A 476 8.06 7.16 -26.13
CA SER A 476 7.52 6.42 -27.28
C SER A 476 7.49 4.90 -27.00
N CYS A 477 8.53 4.35 -26.38
CA CYS A 477 8.56 2.94 -26.01
C CYS A 477 7.55 2.61 -24.89
N LEU A 478 7.39 3.51 -23.92
CA LEU A 478 6.41 3.37 -22.84
C LEU A 478 4.99 3.31 -23.41
N ARG A 479 4.66 4.15 -24.40
CA ARG A 479 3.39 4.06 -25.12
C ARG A 479 3.20 2.72 -25.81
N ALA A 480 4.23 2.18 -26.46
CA ALA A 480 4.15 0.86 -27.09
C ALA A 480 3.83 -0.25 -26.08
N VAL A 481 4.48 -0.23 -24.91
CA VAL A 481 4.26 -1.22 -23.84
C VAL A 481 2.87 -1.09 -23.21
N GLN A 482 2.37 0.13 -23.02
CA GLN A 482 1.01 0.38 -22.50
C GLN A 482 -0.08 -0.16 -23.44
N ILE A 483 0.16 -0.12 -24.75
CA ILE A 483 -0.76 -0.64 -25.77
C ILE A 483 -0.69 -2.17 -25.82
N MET A 484 0.52 -2.74 -25.89
CA MET A 484 0.72 -4.17 -26.00
C MET A 484 1.97 -4.61 -25.21
N PRO A 485 1.82 -5.39 -24.12
CA PRO A 485 2.93 -5.82 -23.27
C PRO A 485 3.71 -6.98 -23.90
N LEU A 486 4.32 -6.76 -25.06
CA LEU A 486 5.24 -7.70 -25.69
C LEU A 486 6.60 -7.67 -24.97
N ALA A 487 7.18 -8.85 -24.72
CA ALA A 487 8.47 -8.99 -24.03
C ALA A 487 9.58 -8.15 -24.70
N GLU A 488 9.63 -8.11 -26.03
CA GLU A 488 10.59 -7.31 -26.80
C GLU A 488 10.49 -5.80 -26.47
N PHE A 489 9.27 -5.26 -26.41
CA PHE A 489 9.04 -3.85 -26.10
C PHE A 489 9.36 -3.55 -24.64
N GLN A 490 9.03 -4.46 -23.73
CA GLN A 490 9.31 -4.31 -22.30
C GLN A 490 10.81 -4.35 -21.98
N ILE A 491 11.56 -5.24 -22.62
CA ILE A 491 13.03 -5.29 -22.54
C ILE A 491 13.62 -4.00 -23.13
N GLY A 492 13.11 -3.54 -24.28
CA GLY A 492 13.49 -2.27 -24.90
C GLY A 492 13.27 -1.07 -23.97
N LEU A 493 12.13 -1.02 -23.29
CA LEU A 493 11.79 0.03 -22.32
C LEU A 493 12.77 0.04 -21.14
N ALA A 494 13.08 -1.13 -20.57
CA ALA A 494 14.04 -1.22 -19.46
C ALA A 494 15.46 -0.82 -19.90
N LYS A 495 15.87 -1.17 -21.13
CA LYS A 495 17.15 -0.73 -21.70
C LYS A 495 17.21 0.78 -21.90
N LEU A 496 16.12 1.38 -22.38
CA LEU A 496 15.98 2.83 -22.52
C LEU A 496 15.96 3.54 -21.16
N ALA A 497 15.27 2.98 -20.18
CA ALA A 497 15.23 3.52 -18.81
C ALA A 497 16.62 3.60 -18.16
N ARG A 498 17.53 2.69 -18.52
CA ARG A 498 18.93 2.75 -18.11
C ARG A 498 19.67 3.96 -18.71
N LEU A 499 19.34 4.36 -19.94
CA LEU A 499 19.95 5.50 -20.62
C LEU A 499 19.33 6.84 -20.16
N SER A 500 18.02 6.89 -19.93
CA SER A 500 17.27 8.09 -19.50
C SER A 500 17.19 8.28 -17.98
N SER A 501 17.86 7.44 -17.17
CA SER A 501 17.83 7.45 -15.70
C SER A 501 16.47 7.20 -15.03
N HIS A 502 15.50 6.61 -15.75
CA HIS A 502 14.16 6.28 -15.27
C HIS A 502 14.00 4.84 -14.70
N LEU A 503 15.09 4.14 -14.38
CA LEU A 503 15.09 2.76 -13.85
C LEU A 503 14.20 2.55 -12.60
N LEU A 504 14.06 3.56 -11.75
CA LEU A 504 13.25 3.50 -10.53
C LEU A 504 11.73 3.53 -10.79
N SER A 505 11.31 3.87 -12.01
CA SER A 505 9.90 4.01 -12.35
C SER A 505 9.10 2.72 -12.08
N PRO A 506 7.86 2.83 -11.58
CA PRO A 506 7.01 1.67 -11.35
C PRO A 506 6.61 0.97 -12.65
N GLU A 507 6.49 1.72 -13.76
CA GLU A 507 6.12 1.18 -15.07
C GLU A 507 7.19 0.23 -15.61
N VAL A 508 8.47 0.60 -15.49
CA VAL A 508 9.60 -0.24 -15.92
C VAL A 508 9.66 -1.52 -15.09
N PHE A 509 9.43 -1.42 -13.77
CA PHE A 509 9.43 -2.60 -12.91
C PHE A 509 8.31 -3.59 -13.24
N GLY A 510 7.09 -3.11 -13.48
CA GLY A 510 5.99 -3.96 -13.91
C GLY A 510 6.29 -4.64 -15.26
N ALA A 511 6.78 -3.84 -16.22
CA ALA A 511 7.11 -4.30 -17.56
C ALA A 511 8.21 -5.37 -17.57
N ILE A 512 9.32 -5.17 -16.85
CA ILE A 512 10.45 -6.12 -16.90
C ILE A 512 10.10 -7.46 -16.25
N ARG A 513 9.29 -7.46 -15.18
CA ARG A 513 8.80 -8.69 -14.55
C ARG A 513 7.92 -9.50 -15.50
N GLN A 514 7.06 -8.84 -16.25
CA GLN A 514 6.25 -9.48 -17.30
C GLN A 514 7.13 -10.04 -18.43
N ALA A 515 8.16 -9.29 -18.83
CA ALA A 515 9.07 -9.73 -19.90
C ALA A 515 9.82 -11.02 -19.53
N VAL A 516 10.28 -11.13 -18.28
CA VAL A 516 10.94 -12.34 -17.75
C VAL A 516 10.02 -13.56 -17.80
N GLN A 517 8.72 -13.39 -17.53
CA GLN A 517 7.74 -14.48 -17.61
C GLN A 517 7.52 -14.95 -19.05
N CYS A 518 7.54 -14.05 -20.03
CA CYS A 518 7.26 -14.37 -21.42
C CYS A 518 8.50 -14.80 -22.23
N ALA A 519 9.70 -14.36 -21.84
CA ALA A 519 10.96 -14.65 -22.52
C ALA A 519 12.09 -15.09 -21.56
N PRO A 520 11.89 -16.16 -20.76
CA PRO A 520 12.86 -16.62 -19.76
C PRO A 520 14.18 -17.13 -20.36
N SER A 521 14.20 -17.50 -21.65
CA SER A 521 15.41 -17.93 -22.36
C SER A 521 16.37 -16.78 -22.68
N TYR A 522 15.91 -15.53 -22.64
CA TYR A 522 16.71 -14.37 -23.04
C TYR A 522 17.49 -13.80 -21.84
N PRO A 523 18.84 -13.85 -21.83
CA PRO A 523 19.63 -13.47 -20.65
C PRO A 523 19.47 -12.01 -20.22
N GLU A 524 19.32 -11.11 -21.19
CA GLU A 524 19.23 -9.66 -20.94
C GLU A 524 17.95 -9.29 -20.19
N SER A 525 16.87 -10.07 -20.34
CA SER A 525 15.62 -9.84 -19.58
C SER A 525 15.86 -9.94 -18.07
N HIS A 526 16.60 -10.97 -17.65
CA HIS A 526 16.97 -11.20 -16.26
C HIS A 526 18.04 -10.21 -15.77
N ASN A 527 19.01 -9.87 -16.62
CA ASN A 527 20.04 -8.87 -16.31
C ASN A 527 19.42 -7.49 -16.01
N LEU A 528 18.52 -7.02 -16.88
CA LEU A 528 17.79 -5.77 -16.68
C LEU A 528 16.86 -5.84 -15.46
N CYS A 529 16.21 -6.98 -15.23
CA CYS A 529 15.41 -7.20 -14.03
C CYS A 529 16.26 -7.05 -12.76
N GLY A 530 17.44 -7.67 -12.73
CA GLY A 530 18.43 -7.53 -11.66
C GLY A 530 18.83 -6.07 -11.42
N LEU A 531 19.04 -5.30 -12.49
CA LEU A 531 19.38 -3.86 -12.39
C LEU A 531 18.24 -3.03 -11.77
N VAL A 532 16.98 -3.36 -12.08
CA VAL A 532 15.83 -2.66 -11.47
C VAL A 532 15.71 -2.99 -9.98
N TYR A 533 15.93 -4.25 -9.59
CA TYR A 533 15.97 -4.65 -8.18
C TYR A 533 17.15 -4.01 -7.43
N GLU A 534 18.33 -3.95 -8.06
CA GLU A 534 19.50 -3.24 -7.53
C GLU A 534 19.20 -1.76 -7.29
N ALA A 535 18.58 -1.07 -8.26
CA ALA A 535 18.18 0.33 -8.13
C ALA A 535 17.20 0.55 -6.97
N ARG A 536 16.36 -0.44 -6.66
CA ARG A 536 15.38 -0.40 -5.56
C ARG A 536 15.94 -0.87 -4.21
N HIS A 537 17.23 -1.18 -4.13
CA HIS A 537 17.91 -1.70 -2.94
C HIS A 537 17.45 -3.09 -2.47
N ASP A 538 16.79 -3.87 -3.33
CA ASP A 538 16.47 -5.27 -3.05
C ASP A 538 17.56 -6.17 -3.65
N TYR A 539 18.67 -6.25 -2.92
CA TYR A 539 19.88 -6.92 -3.37
C TYR A 539 19.73 -8.44 -3.42
N GLU A 540 18.92 -9.05 -2.54
CA GLU A 540 18.72 -10.50 -2.54
C GLU A 540 18.05 -10.98 -3.83
N SER A 541 16.96 -10.32 -4.23
CA SER A 541 16.28 -10.57 -5.51
C SER A 541 17.18 -10.28 -6.70
N ALA A 542 17.98 -9.20 -6.64
CA ALA A 542 18.93 -8.91 -7.71
C ALA A 542 19.94 -10.05 -7.92
N VAL A 543 20.48 -10.66 -6.84
CA VAL A 543 21.38 -11.84 -6.95
C VAL A 543 20.70 -13.00 -7.67
N THR A 544 19.44 -13.31 -7.34
CA THR A 544 18.75 -14.44 -7.98
C THR A 544 18.57 -14.21 -9.47
N PHE A 545 18.14 -13.01 -9.88
CA PHE A 545 17.98 -12.68 -11.30
C PHE A 545 19.29 -12.66 -12.07
N TYR A 546 20.39 -12.15 -11.49
CA TYR A 546 21.70 -12.22 -12.17
C TYR A 546 22.23 -13.64 -12.31
N ARG A 547 22.02 -14.51 -11.31
CA ARG A 547 22.36 -15.94 -11.42
C ARG A 547 21.56 -16.60 -12.54
N ILE A 548 20.25 -16.33 -12.60
CA ILE A 548 19.38 -16.83 -13.68
C ILE A 548 19.84 -16.28 -15.05
N ALA A 549 20.20 -15.00 -15.15
CA ALA A 549 20.73 -14.40 -16.37
C ALA A 549 21.97 -15.16 -16.87
N ARG A 550 22.86 -15.54 -15.95
CA ARG A 550 24.05 -16.34 -16.29
C ARG A 550 23.69 -17.75 -16.73
N TYR A 551 22.74 -18.42 -16.06
CA TYR A 551 22.26 -19.74 -16.50
C TYR A 551 21.62 -19.67 -17.89
N ALA A 552 20.81 -18.64 -18.15
CA ALA A 552 20.22 -18.40 -19.47
C ALA A 552 21.29 -18.18 -20.55
N TRP A 553 22.37 -17.45 -20.25
CA TRP A 553 23.48 -17.24 -21.19
C TRP A 553 24.22 -18.54 -21.55
N LYS A 554 24.40 -19.45 -20.60
CA LYS A 554 25.02 -20.76 -20.88
C LYS A 554 24.14 -21.66 -21.76
N ILE A 555 22.83 -21.58 -21.58
CA ILE A 555 21.84 -22.42 -22.27
C ILE A 555 21.44 -21.83 -23.63
N SER A 556 21.61 -20.52 -23.83
CA SER A 556 21.15 -19.84 -25.04
C SER A 556 21.80 -20.42 -26.30
N ALA A 557 20.96 -20.73 -27.30
CA ALA A 557 21.40 -21.28 -28.59
C ALA A 557 22.09 -20.23 -29.49
N LEU A 558 21.89 -18.93 -29.23
CA LEU A 558 22.55 -17.87 -30.00
C LEU A 558 23.97 -17.61 -29.50
N PRO A 559 24.95 -17.37 -30.40
CA PRO A 559 26.28 -16.93 -30.03
C PRO A 559 26.20 -15.48 -29.50
N LEU A 560 26.05 -15.32 -28.19
CA LEU A 560 26.10 -14.03 -27.51
C LEU A 560 27.57 -13.65 -27.26
N PRO A 561 27.96 -12.38 -27.45
CA PRO A 561 29.32 -11.95 -27.18
C PRO A 561 29.66 -12.10 -25.70
N GLU A 562 30.91 -12.46 -25.41
CA GLU A 562 31.42 -12.67 -24.05
C GLU A 562 31.35 -11.39 -23.19
N SER A 563 31.23 -10.22 -23.81
CA SER A 563 30.99 -8.95 -23.12
C SER A 563 29.71 -8.95 -22.28
N HIS A 564 28.63 -9.60 -22.73
CA HIS A 564 27.40 -9.70 -21.95
C HIS A 564 27.59 -10.56 -20.69
N LEU A 565 28.40 -11.62 -20.77
CA LEU A 565 28.75 -12.44 -19.61
C LEU A 565 29.56 -11.62 -18.60
N ALA A 566 30.50 -10.82 -19.08
CA ALA A 566 31.29 -9.92 -18.24
C ALA A 566 30.38 -8.92 -17.51
N ASP A 567 29.47 -8.25 -18.22
CA ASP A 567 28.52 -7.29 -17.62
C ASP A 567 27.63 -7.95 -16.55
N ILE A 568 27.03 -9.11 -16.86
CA ILE A 568 26.19 -9.87 -15.91
C ILE A 568 26.99 -10.26 -14.66
N SER A 569 28.22 -10.76 -14.85
CA SER A 569 29.06 -11.25 -13.74
C SER A 569 29.60 -10.10 -12.88
N VAL A 570 29.92 -8.94 -13.47
CA VAL A 570 30.30 -7.73 -12.72
C VAL A 570 29.11 -7.22 -11.91
N ASN A 571 27.90 -7.18 -12.48
CA ASN A 571 26.68 -6.80 -11.74
C ASN A 571 26.39 -7.78 -10.60
N LEU A 572 26.51 -9.09 -10.85
CA LEU A 572 26.36 -10.12 -9.82
C LEU A 572 27.35 -9.93 -8.66
N ALA A 573 28.64 -9.74 -8.97
CA ALA A 573 29.67 -9.54 -7.96
C ALA A 573 29.44 -8.27 -7.14
N ARG A 574 28.98 -7.18 -7.79
CA ARG A 574 28.64 -5.91 -7.15
C ARG A 574 27.52 -6.08 -6.12
N VAL A 575 26.46 -6.78 -6.49
CA VAL A 575 25.33 -7.03 -5.59
C VAL A 575 25.71 -8.03 -4.48
N LEU A 576 26.47 -9.09 -4.79
CA LEU A 576 26.98 -10.02 -3.77
C LEU A 576 27.83 -9.31 -2.70
N CYS A 577 28.64 -8.33 -3.10
CA CYS A 577 29.39 -7.48 -2.16
C CYS A 577 28.45 -6.68 -1.25
N LYS A 578 27.33 -6.17 -1.78
CA LYS A 578 26.34 -5.39 -1.01
C LYS A 578 25.53 -6.24 -0.03
N VAL A 579 25.21 -7.49 -0.39
CA VAL A 579 24.58 -8.47 0.51
C VAL A 579 25.53 -8.94 1.62
N GLY A 580 26.84 -8.79 1.42
CA GLY A 580 27.88 -9.24 2.36
C GLY A 580 28.46 -10.62 2.03
N ASN A 581 28.06 -11.26 0.92
CA ASN A 581 28.66 -12.52 0.46
C ASN A 581 29.89 -12.25 -0.42
N VAL A 582 30.93 -11.71 0.21
CA VAL A 582 32.12 -11.19 -0.48
C VAL A 582 32.99 -12.29 -1.10
N LEU A 583 32.99 -13.49 -0.52
CA LEU A 583 33.78 -14.62 -1.03
C LEU A 583 33.32 -15.05 -2.43
N ASP A 584 32.01 -15.17 -2.63
CA ASP A 584 31.46 -15.53 -3.94
C ASP A 584 31.68 -14.41 -4.96
N ALA A 585 31.61 -13.13 -4.55
CA ALA A 585 31.92 -12.00 -5.42
C ALA A 585 33.37 -12.02 -5.93
N VAL A 586 34.34 -12.35 -5.08
CA VAL A 586 35.75 -12.48 -5.47
C VAL A 586 35.95 -13.62 -6.46
N ARG A 587 35.32 -14.78 -6.21
CA ARG A 587 35.40 -15.93 -7.14
C ARG A 587 34.91 -15.59 -8.54
N GLU A 588 33.80 -14.85 -8.65
CA GLU A 588 33.28 -14.43 -9.95
C GLU A 588 34.22 -13.47 -10.69
N LEU A 589 34.89 -12.58 -9.96
CA LEU A 589 35.80 -11.61 -10.54
C LEU A 589 37.18 -12.21 -10.88
N GLU A 590 37.67 -13.16 -10.08
CA GLU A 590 38.87 -13.95 -10.39
C GLU A 590 38.65 -14.77 -11.67
N TYR A 591 37.47 -15.38 -11.82
CA TYR A 591 37.07 -16.09 -13.04
C TYR A 591 37.10 -15.18 -14.29
N LEU A 592 36.59 -13.94 -14.20
CA LEU A 592 36.70 -12.97 -15.29
C LEU A 592 38.14 -12.53 -15.56
N LYS A 593 38.95 -12.38 -14.50
CA LYS A 593 40.35 -11.98 -14.59
C LYS A 593 41.19 -13.04 -15.30
N GLU A 594 41.00 -14.31 -14.99
CA GLU A 594 41.67 -15.45 -15.65
C GLU A 594 41.38 -15.50 -17.16
N ARG A 595 40.18 -15.08 -17.56
CA ARG A 595 39.76 -14.99 -18.97
C ARG A 595 40.15 -13.69 -19.68
N GLY A 596 40.71 -12.71 -18.95
CA GLY A 596 41.05 -11.39 -19.51
C GLY A 596 39.84 -10.52 -19.84
N LEU A 597 38.66 -10.83 -19.30
CA LEU A 597 37.39 -10.11 -19.56
C LEU A 597 37.03 -9.09 -18.46
N LEU A 598 37.96 -8.82 -17.54
CA LEU A 598 37.72 -7.95 -16.39
C LEU A 598 37.79 -6.47 -16.81
N ASN A 599 36.62 -5.85 -16.96
CA ASN A 599 36.48 -4.43 -17.26
C ASN A 599 36.88 -3.53 -16.06
N VAL A 600 37.03 -2.23 -16.29
CA VAL A 600 37.35 -1.23 -15.25
C VAL A 600 36.32 -1.26 -14.09
N GLU A 601 35.04 -1.37 -14.40
CA GLU A 601 33.98 -1.52 -13.39
C GLU A 601 34.17 -2.81 -12.57
N GLY A 602 34.59 -3.90 -13.21
CA GLY A 602 34.94 -5.15 -12.54
C GLY A 602 36.13 -4.99 -11.60
N LEU A 603 37.18 -4.26 -12.02
CA LEU A 603 38.34 -3.93 -11.18
C LEU A 603 37.96 -3.10 -9.95
N GLN A 604 37.02 -2.15 -10.08
CA GLN A 604 36.50 -1.38 -8.94
C GLN A 604 35.85 -2.29 -7.90
N VAL A 605 34.94 -3.17 -8.34
CA VAL A 605 34.26 -4.13 -7.46
C VAL A 605 35.25 -5.12 -6.86
N TYR A 606 36.27 -5.53 -7.62
CA TYR A 606 37.32 -6.44 -7.17
C TYR A 606 38.19 -5.84 -6.06
N ALA A 607 38.59 -4.58 -6.19
CA ALA A 607 39.35 -3.90 -5.15
C ALA A 607 38.55 -3.79 -3.83
N VAL A 608 37.25 -3.44 -3.93
CA VAL A 608 36.36 -3.32 -2.76
C VAL A 608 36.08 -4.67 -2.11
N SER A 609 35.87 -5.72 -2.91
CA SER A 609 35.61 -7.06 -2.38
C SER A 609 36.83 -7.63 -1.65
N LEU A 610 38.04 -7.44 -2.19
CA LEU A 610 39.28 -7.83 -1.51
C LEU A 610 39.50 -7.06 -0.20
N TRP A 611 39.19 -5.76 -0.18
CA TRP A 611 39.27 -4.93 1.03
C TRP A 611 38.28 -5.42 2.11
N ASN A 612 37.03 -5.70 1.74
CA ASN A 612 36.02 -6.22 2.67
C ASN A 612 36.38 -7.61 3.23
N LEU A 613 37.18 -8.42 2.52
CA LEU A 613 37.73 -9.69 3.04
C LEU A 613 38.97 -9.50 3.93
N GLY A 614 39.50 -8.27 4.06
CA GLY A 614 40.73 -7.98 4.79
C GLY A 614 42.03 -8.29 4.03
N LYS A 615 41.97 -8.61 2.73
CA LYS A 615 43.16 -8.87 1.89
C LYS A 615 43.74 -7.56 1.34
N ASN A 616 44.24 -6.72 2.25
CA ASN A 616 44.64 -5.33 1.96
C ASN A 616 45.73 -5.20 0.88
N ASP A 617 46.72 -6.10 0.84
CA ASP A 617 47.81 -6.04 -0.14
C ASP A 617 47.32 -6.27 -1.58
N LEU A 618 46.40 -7.23 -1.77
CA LEU A 618 45.79 -7.52 -3.06
C LEU A 618 44.80 -6.43 -3.47
N ALA A 619 44.11 -5.81 -2.51
CA ALA A 619 43.25 -4.66 -2.78
C ALA A 619 44.08 -3.47 -3.29
N LEU A 620 45.24 -3.20 -2.67
CA LEU A 620 46.17 -2.16 -3.12
C LEU A 620 46.78 -2.47 -4.49
N SER A 621 47.06 -3.75 -4.82
CA SER A 621 47.51 -4.10 -6.17
C SER A 621 46.42 -3.85 -7.22
N ALA A 622 45.16 -4.22 -6.93
CA ALA A 622 44.03 -3.93 -7.83
C ALA A 622 43.78 -2.43 -8.00
N VAL A 623 43.97 -1.63 -6.94
CA VAL A 623 43.93 -0.17 -6.99
C VAL A 623 45.02 0.41 -7.87
N ARG A 624 46.25 -0.15 -7.85
CA ARG A 624 47.34 0.25 -8.76
C ARG A 624 46.99 -0.07 -10.22
N ASP A 625 46.48 -1.27 -10.49
CA ASP A 625 46.03 -1.67 -11.83
C ASP A 625 44.95 -0.71 -12.34
N LEU A 626 43.99 -0.36 -11.48
CA LEU A 626 42.93 0.61 -11.80
C LEU A 626 43.51 2.00 -12.09
N ALA A 627 44.45 2.47 -11.27
CA ALA A 627 45.07 3.78 -11.44
C ALA A 627 45.79 3.91 -12.80
N MET A 628 46.37 2.82 -13.30
CA MET A 628 47.00 2.77 -14.62
C MET A 628 45.98 2.90 -15.77
N CYS A 629 44.73 2.51 -15.56
CA CYS A 629 43.66 2.59 -16.55
C CYS A 629 42.99 3.98 -16.62
N ILE A 630 43.15 4.86 -15.62
CA ILE A 630 42.48 6.18 -15.58
C ILE A 630 42.67 7.03 -16.85
N PRO A 631 43.87 7.13 -17.45
CA PRO A 631 44.09 7.99 -18.63
C PRO A 631 43.32 7.55 -19.89
N THR A 632 42.88 6.29 -19.96
CA THR A 632 42.21 5.72 -21.15
C THR A 632 40.69 5.76 -21.08
N ILE A 633 40.12 6.20 -19.96
CA ILE A 633 38.68 6.11 -19.66
C ILE A 633 37.97 7.46 -19.91
N LYS A 634 36.69 7.41 -20.28
CA LYS A 634 35.82 8.61 -20.35
C LYS A 634 35.76 9.30 -18.98
N MET A 635 35.80 10.64 -18.97
CA MET A 635 35.85 11.46 -17.75
C MET A 635 34.77 11.11 -16.70
N SER A 636 33.55 10.77 -17.14
CA SER A 636 32.43 10.44 -16.24
C SER A 636 32.63 9.16 -15.41
N SER A 637 33.22 8.10 -15.98
CA SER A 637 33.51 6.86 -15.27
C SER A 637 34.86 6.90 -14.53
N ALA A 638 35.79 7.75 -14.99
CA ALA A 638 37.05 8.00 -14.30
C ALA A 638 36.84 8.61 -12.90
N VAL A 639 35.89 9.54 -12.75
CA VAL A 639 35.55 10.19 -11.47
C VAL A 639 35.19 9.20 -10.36
N ALA A 640 34.35 8.20 -10.65
CA ALA A 640 33.95 7.19 -9.68
C ALA A 640 35.15 6.32 -9.24
N ALA A 641 36.01 5.97 -10.19
CA ALA A 641 37.23 5.22 -9.95
C ALA A 641 38.21 6.01 -9.06
N ILE A 642 38.38 7.31 -9.33
CA ILE A 642 39.23 8.22 -8.55
C ILE A 642 38.74 8.32 -7.10
N CYS A 643 37.44 8.53 -6.90
CA CYS A 643 36.83 8.59 -5.58
C CYS A 643 37.06 7.29 -4.80
N LEU A 644 36.87 6.14 -5.45
CA LEU A 644 37.07 4.82 -4.86
C LEU A 644 38.53 4.61 -4.44
N ILE A 645 39.49 4.96 -5.30
CA ILE A 645 40.92 4.86 -4.97
C ILE A 645 41.27 5.73 -3.76
N CYS A 646 40.82 6.99 -3.71
CA CYS A 646 41.00 7.86 -2.55
C CYS A 646 40.47 7.22 -1.26
N THR A 647 39.24 6.67 -1.31
CA THR A 647 38.61 6.08 -0.13
C THR A 647 39.33 4.82 0.36
N LEU A 648 39.78 3.95 -0.54
CA LEU A 648 40.51 2.72 -0.19
C LEU A 648 41.93 3.02 0.30
N LEU A 649 42.64 3.97 -0.31
CA LEU A 649 43.95 4.39 0.19
C LEU A 649 43.84 5.02 1.58
N TYR A 650 42.80 5.83 1.80
CA TYR A 650 42.55 6.40 3.12
C TYR A 650 42.25 5.32 4.17
N SER A 651 41.39 4.34 3.85
CA SER A 651 41.00 3.30 4.81
C SER A 651 42.10 2.26 5.10
N ILE A 652 42.93 1.93 4.10
CA ILE A 652 43.98 0.90 4.24
C ILE A 652 45.31 1.51 4.74
N SER A 653 45.75 2.60 4.13
CA SER A 653 47.09 3.19 4.36
C SER A 653 47.08 4.55 5.05
N GLY A 654 45.91 5.06 5.44
CA GLY A 654 45.75 6.28 6.23
C GLY A 654 45.88 7.58 5.43
N ALA A 655 45.59 8.71 6.10
CA ALA A 655 45.44 10.03 5.49
C ALA A 655 46.65 10.47 4.63
N GLY A 656 47.89 10.27 5.09
CA GLY A 656 49.09 10.73 4.38
C GLY A 656 49.28 10.11 2.99
N SER A 657 48.87 8.85 2.82
CA SER A 657 48.96 8.14 1.53
C SER A 657 47.94 8.68 0.52
N ALA A 658 46.71 8.94 0.96
CA ALA A 658 45.65 9.52 0.15
C ALA A 658 45.99 10.96 -0.27
N ILE A 659 46.54 11.77 0.64
CA ILE A 659 46.97 13.15 0.35
C ILE A 659 48.06 13.17 -0.74
N ASN A 660 49.09 12.33 -0.61
CA ASN A 660 50.17 12.26 -1.59
C ASN A 660 49.67 11.81 -2.98
N TRP A 661 48.67 10.93 -3.03
CA TRP A 661 48.06 10.51 -4.28
C TRP A 661 47.23 11.63 -4.92
N ILE A 662 46.39 12.33 -4.15
CA ILE A 662 45.59 13.48 -4.62
C ILE A 662 46.50 14.58 -5.19
N LEU A 663 47.65 14.86 -4.54
CA LEU A 663 48.61 15.87 -5.00
C LEU A 663 49.31 15.52 -6.30
N ARG A 664 49.39 14.23 -6.67
CA ARG A 664 50.01 13.75 -7.92
C ARG A 664 49.05 13.74 -9.11
N MET A 665 47.77 14.02 -8.90
CA MET A 665 46.75 13.95 -9.95
C MET A 665 46.63 15.21 -10.81
N PRO A 666 46.24 15.09 -12.09
CA PRO A 666 45.93 16.24 -12.96
C PRO A 666 44.76 17.06 -12.41
N ARG A 667 44.84 18.39 -12.48
CA ARG A 667 43.81 19.30 -11.96
C ARG A 667 42.46 19.13 -12.66
N GLU A 668 42.46 18.87 -13.96
CA GLU A 668 41.24 18.66 -14.77
C GLU A 668 40.39 17.47 -14.28
N MET A 669 41.03 16.44 -13.71
CA MET A 669 40.34 15.25 -13.16
C MET A 669 39.73 15.51 -11.78
N LEU A 670 40.09 16.63 -11.13
CA LEU A 670 39.58 17.03 -9.81
C LEU A 670 38.39 17.99 -9.90
N GLU A 671 38.03 18.44 -11.10
CA GLU A 671 36.95 19.40 -11.34
C GLU A 671 35.54 18.80 -11.25
N SER A 672 35.35 17.53 -10.86
CA SER A 672 34.00 16.99 -10.63
C SER A 672 33.48 17.31 -9.22
N ALA A 673 32.15 17.48 -9.08
CA ALA A 673 31.53 17.71 -7.78
C ALA A 673 31.81 16.56 -6.78
N LYS A 674 31.75 15.30 -7.24
CA LYS A 674 32.01 14.11 -6.40
C LYS A 674 33.46 14.02 -5.92
N THR A 675 34.43 14.31 -6.79
CA THR A 675 35.86 14.37 -6.37
C THR A 675 36.08 15.52 -5.40
N SER A 676 35.45 16.68 -5.63
CA SER A 676 35.54 17.82 -4.72
C SER A 676 35.05 17.47 -3.30
N PHE A 677 33.98 16.69 -3.18
CA PHE A 677 33.43 16.22 -1.91
C PHE A 677 34.40 15.30 -1.18
N VAL A 678 34.92 14.26 -1.86
CA VAL A 678 35.88 13.32 -1.27
C VAL A 678 37.16 14.01 -0.84
N VAL A 679 37.72 14.89 -1.69
CA VAL A 679 38.94 15.65 -1.37
C VAL A 679 38.70 16.58 -0.17
N SER A 680 37.53 17.22 -0.10
CA SER A 680 37.16 18.07 1.05
C SER A 680 36.93 17.27 2.33
N ALA A 681 36.45 16.03 2.24
CA ALA A 681 36.29 15.15 3.38
C ALA A 681 37.64 14.68 3.91
N VAL A 682 38.60 14.38 3.02
CA VAL A 682 39.98 14.05 3.41
C VAL A 682 40.67 15.26 4.05
N ASP A 683 40.53 16.48 3.50
CA ASP A 683 41.02 17.71 4.13
C ASP A 683 40.35 18.01 5.48
N ALA A 684 39.09 17.60 5.67
CA ALA A 684 38.39 17.81 6.93
C ALA A 684 38.98 17.02 8.10
N VAL A 685 39.56 15.86 7.83
CA VAL A 685 40.21 14.99 8.82
C VAL A 685 41.71 15.28 8.94
N ASP A 686 42.30 15.92 7.92
CA ASP A 686 43.71 16.30 7.91
C ASP A 686 43.99 17.52 8.83
N GLY A 687 44.84 17.31 9.83
CA GLY A 687 45.33 18.37 10.71
C GLY A 687 46.48 19.20 10.10
N THR A 688 47.03 18.79 8.96
CA THR A 688 48.24 19.40 8.34
C THR A 688 47.93 20.44 7.25
N ASN A 689 46.65 20.64 6.89
CA ASN A 689 46.14 21.66 5.96
C ASN A 689 46.75 21.64 4.54
N LEU A 690 47.37 20.53 4.10
CA LEU A 690 48.09 20.46 2.82
C LEU A 690 47.18 20.54 1.59
N LEU A 691 45.91 20.14 1.72
CA LEU A 691 44.92 20.07 0.63
C LEU A 691 44.08 21.35 0.47
N GLN A 692 44.25 22.34 1.36
CA GLN A 692 43.38 23.53 1.41
C GLN A 692 43.38 24.35 0.10
N ALA A 693 44.52 24.41 -0.60
CA ALA A 693 44.63 25.07 -1.90
C ALA A 693 43.82 24.34 -3.00
N VAL A 694 43.86 23.01 -3.02
CA VAL A 694 43.14 22.16 -3.99
C VAL A 694 41.62 22.20 -3.75
N VAL A 695 41.22 22.17 -2.47
CA VAL A 695 39.81 22.32 -2.05
C VAL A 695 39.25 23.68 -2.44
N SER A 696 40.05 24.75 -2.37
CA SER A 696 39.59 26.08 -2.75
C SER A 696 39.30 26.21 -4.24
N SER A 697 40.09 25.54 -5.10
CA SER A 697 39.89 25.51 -6.55
C SER A 697 38.74 24.62 -7.00
N SER A 698 38.50 23.49 -6.32
CA SER A 698 37.47 22.52 -6.71
C SER A 698 36.04 22.93 -6.34
N ARG A 699 35.86 23.98 -5.53
CA ARG A 699 34.52 24.52 -5.18
C ARG A 699 33.79 25.17 -6.34
N GLY A 700 34.51 25.57 -7.40
CA GLY A 700 33.92 26.22 -8.57
C GLY A 700 33.08 25.28 -9.46
N SER A 701 33.13 23.97 -9.23
CA SER A 701 32.48 22.96 -10.09
C SER A 701 31.17 22.38 -9.55
N LEU A 702 30.68 22.89 -8.42
CA LEU A 702 29.39 22.49 -7.86
C LEU A 702 28.26 23.07 -8.71
N SER A 703 27.46 22.21 -9.33
CA SER A 703 26.41 22.63 -10.29
C SER A 703 25.00 22.50 -9.70
N SER A 704 24.76 21.52 -8.81
CA SER A 704 23.44 21.27 -8.24
C SER A 704 23.28 21.83 -6.82
N LEU A 705 22.04 22.22 -6.50
CA LEU A 705 21.68 22.72 -5.16
C LEU A 705 21.92 21.67 -4.07
N GLU A 706 21.65 20.39 -4.34
CA GLU A 706 21.89 19.29 -3.38
C GLU A 706 23.38 19.14 -3.06
N GLU A 707 24.25 19.13 -4.09
CA GLU A 707 25.71 19.06 -3.91
C GLU A 707 26.23 20.26 -3.10
N THR A 708 25.71 21.46 -3.33
CA THR A 708 26.11 22.65 -2.54
C THR A 708 25.71 22.53 -1.07
N ILE A 709 24.53 21.95 -0.79
CA ILE A 709 24.04 21.72 0.57
C ILE A 709 24.92 20.69 1.28
N GLU A 710 25.21 19.56 0.65
CA GLU A 710 26.10 18.52 1.20
C GLU A 710 27.49 19.06 1.52
N MET A 711 28.03 19.90 0.65
CA MET A 711 29.30 20.58 0.89
C MET A 711 29.25 21.52 2.10
N HIS A 712 28.15 22.25 2.30
CA HIS A 712 27.96 23.08 3.51
C HIS A 712 27.87 22.24 4.79
N LEU A 713 27.21 21.07 4.74
CA LEU A 713 27.16 20.12 5.85
C LEU A 713 28.58 19.59 6.17
N LEU A 714 29.34 19.20 5.15
CA LEU A 714 30.71 18.73 5.28
C LEU A 714 31.64 19.80 5.88
N ILE A 715 31.52 21.05 5.44
CA ILE A 715 32.30 22.18 6.01
C ILE A 715 31.94 22.41 7.48
N ALA A 716 30.65 22.30 7.84
CA ALA A 716 30.22 22.40 9.23
C ALA A 716 30.84 21.29 10.09
N LEU A 717 30.85 20.05 9.60
CA LEU A 717 31.51 18.91 10.27
C LEU A 717 33.03 19.10 10.37
N SER A 718 33.69 19.57 9.31
CA SER A 718 35.13 19.86 9.32
C SER A 718 35.51 20.87 10.41
N LYS A 719 34.71 21.92 10.58
CA LYS A 719 34.93 22.94 11.63
C LYS A 719 34.75 22.39 13.04
N LEU A 720 33.89 21.39 13.24
CA LEU A 720 33.76 20.70 14.51
C LEU A 720 35.05 19.94 14.88
N ILE A 721 35.67 19.28 13.90
CA ILE A 721 36.83 18.39 14.08
C ILE A 721 38.14 19.17 14.19
N ARG A 722 38.45 20.08 13.24
CA ARG A 722 39.78 20.73 13.13
C ARG A 722 40.12 21.68 14.27
N ASN A 723 39.13 22.38 14.82
CA ASN A 723 39.35 23.42 15.82
C ASN A 723 39.19 22.94 17.27
N GLY A 724 39.14 21.62 17.48
CA GLY A 724 39.03 21.02 18.81
C GLY A 724 40.39 20.72 19.44
N SER A 725 40.66 21.26 20.63
CA SER A 725 41.82 20.87 21.42
C SER A 725 41.55 19.53 22.12
N GLY A 726 42.19 18.45 21.66
CA GLY A 726 42.44 17.19 22.38
C GLY A 726 41.28 16.39 23.02
N SER A 727 40.06 16.91 23.07
CA SER A 727 38.87 16.28 23.68
C SER A 727 37.57 17.08 23.50
N TYR A 728 37.61 18.35 23.04
CA TYR A 728 36.41 19.20 22.90
C TYR A 728 36.14 19.60 21.44
N LEU A 729 34.93 19.33 20.94
CA LEU A 729 34.46 19.76 19.61
C LEU A 729 34.15 21.27 19.62
N ASN A 730 34.55 22.01 18.58
CA ASN A 730 34.26 23.46 18.48
C ASN A 730 32.86 23.73 17.88
N ILE A 731 31.83 23.42 18.68
CA ILE A 731 30.40 23.48 18.32
C ILE A 731 29.97 24.87 17.79
N GLN A 732 30.53 25.95 18.34
CA GLN A 732 30.11 27.32 18.00
C GLN A 732 30.45 27.70 16.55
N SER A 733 31.64 27.34 16.07
CA SER A 733 32.09 27.66 14.71
C SER A 733 31.26 26.99 13.60
N ALA A 734 30.73 25.80 13.89
CA ALA A 734 29.85 25.06 12.99
C ALA A 734 28.44 25.66 12.97
N ILE A 735 27.89 26.04 14.13
CA ILE A 735 26.59 26.74 14.23
C ILE A 735 26.62 28.04 13.43
N ASP A 736 27.68 28.83 13.54
CA ASP A 736 27.78 30.10 12.82
C ASP A 736 27.90 29.90 11.31
N HIS A 737 28.50 28.80 10.86
CA HIS A 737 28.52 28.44 9.44
C HIS A 737 27.13 28.00 8.94
N LEU A 738 26.46 27.11 9.66
CA LEU A 738 25.13 26.62 9.30
C LEU A 738 24.08 27.74 9.31
N ARG A 739 24.17 28.69 10.25
CA ARG A 739 23.31 29.90 10.26
C ARG A 739 23.50 30.72 8.99
N LYS A 740 24.75 30.95 8.56
CA LYS A 740 25.04 31.64 7.30
C LYS A 740 24.52 30.86 6.10
N ALA A 741 24.71 29.54 6.07
CA ALA A 741 24.18 28.70 5.00
C ALA A 741 22.65 28.70 4.94
N LEU A 742 21.97 28.71 6.09
CA LEU A 742 20.51 28.81 6.17
C LEU A 742 19.97 30.17 5.74
N HIS A 743 20.73 31.26 5.90
CA HIS A 743 20.36 32.55 5.30
C HIS A 743 20.36 32.48 3.77
N MET A 744 21.27 31.70 3.17
CA MET A 744 21.32 31.47 1.72
C MET A 744 20.26 30.46 1.25
N TYR A 745 19.99 29.42 2.05
CA TYR A 745 19.08 28.32 1.72
C TYR A 745 18.03 28.11 2.82
N PRO A 746 17.07 29.04 2.96
CA PRO A 746 16.15 29.04 4.11
C PRO A 746 15.23 27.82 4.14
N CYS A 747 14.88 27.20 3.01
CA CYS A 747 13.90 26.10 2.95
C CYS A 747 14.51 24.69 3.07
N CYS A 748 15.84 24.55 3.19
CA CYS A 748 16.48 23.23 3.22
C CYS A 748 16.25 22.52 4.56
N SER A 749 15.57 21.38 4.56
CA SER A 749 15.31 20.57 5.77
C SER A 749 16.59 19.93 6.32
N SER A 750 17.53 19.48 5.47
CA SER A 750 18.78 18.84 5.91
C SER A 750 19.69 19.78 6.72
N LEU A 751 19.89 21.02 6.26
CA LEU A 751 20.66 22.04 6.99
C LEU A 751 19.98 22.40 8.32
N ARG A 752 18.65 22.50 8.31
CA ARG A 752 17.83 22.78 9.51
C ARG A 752 17.92 21.65 10.52
N ASN A 753 17.82 20.39 10.08
CA ASN A 753 17.91 19.20 10.92
C ASN A 753 19.31 19.06 11.52
N MET A 754 20.38 19.29 10.73
CA MET A 754 21.75 19.25 11.25
C MET A 754 22.01 20.40 12.24
N LEU A 755 21.51 21.62 11.97
CA LEU A 755 21.58 22.71 12.95
C LEU A 755 20.85 22.34 14.24
N GLY A 756 19.64 21.77 14.14
CA GLY A 756 18.86 21.29 15.28
C GLY A 756 19.61 20.23 16.09
N TYR A 757 20.24 19.26 15.42
CA TYR A 757 21.06 18.23 16.06
C TYR A 757 22.29 18.80 16.78
N ILE A 758 23.05 19.70 16.14
CA ILE A 758 24.23 20.33 16.75
C ILE A 758 23.84 21.21 17.94
N LEU A 759 22.69 21.90 17.85
CA LEU A 759 22.13 22.66 18.97
C LEU A 759 21.74 21.76 20.15
N LEU A 760 21.24 20.54 19.88
CA LEU A 760 20.90 19.55 20.91
C LEU A 760 22.13 19.00 21.63
N CYS A 761 23.26 18.87 20.94
CA CYS A 761 24.53 18.42 21.53
C CYS A 761 25.20 19.48 22.43
N ARG A 762 24.69 20.71 22.49
CA ARG A 762 25.25 21.78 23.32
C ARG A 762 24.68 21.70 24.74
N GLU A 763 25.55 21.74 25.76
CA GLU A 763 25.18 21.67 27.20
C GLU A 763 24.30 22.85 27.71
N GLN A 764 23.88 23.77 26.83
CA GLN A 764 22.98 24.89 27.16
C GLN A 764 21.54 24.55 26.74
N TRP A 765 20.85 23.78 27.58
CA TRP A 765 19.47 23.28 27.40
C TRP A 765 18.38 24.38 27.38
N GLY A 766 18.75 25.66 27.44
CA GLY A 766 17.82 26.80 27.42
C GLY A 766 17.25 27.16 26.04
N ASN A 767 17.72 26.52 24.95
CA ASN A 767 17.37 26.89 23.56
C ASN A 767 16.43 25.90 22.85
N ASN A 768 15.71 25.04 23.57
CA ASN A 768 14.89 23.97 22.99
C ASN A 768 13.80 24.48 22.02
N HIS A 769 13.23 25.66 22.29
CA HIS A 769 12.29 26.32 21.38
C HIS A 769 12.89 26.69 20.01
N VAL A 770 14.20 26.95 19.95
CA VAL A 770 14.91 27.23 18.70
C VAL A 770 15.05 25.96 17.88
N ILE A 771 15.33 24.82 18.53
CA ILE A 771 15.44 23.50 17.90
C ILE A 771 14.11 23.12 17.21
N ARG A 772 12.98 23.27 17.91
CA ARG A 772 11.65 23.02 17.32
C ARG A 772 11.31 23.90 16.14
N ARG A 773 11.72 25.17 16.17
CA ARG A 773 11.49 26.10 15.06
C ARG A 773 12.39 25.82 13.87
N CYS A 774 13.57 25.23 14.10
CA CYS A 774 14.47 24.82 13.03
C CYS A 774 13.91 23.61 12.26
N CYS A 775 13.45 22.56 12.94
CA CYS A 775 13.00 21.33 12.30
C CYS A 775 11.61 21.46 11.66
N SER A 776 11.49 21.14 10.37
CA SER A 776 10.20 21.04 9.65
C SER A 776 9.83 19.58 9.41
N VAL A 777 8.67 19.15 9.92
CA VAL A 777 8.15 17.79 9.68
C VAL A 777 7.32 17.79 8.38
N GLY A 778 7.96 17.51 7.25
CA GLY A 778 7.29 17.30 5.96
C GLY A 778 6.75 15.87 5.79
N TYR A 779 5.77 15.68 4.90
CA TYR A 779 5.13 14.37 4.61
C TYR A 779 6.03 13.41 3.80
N LEU A 780 7.10 13.92 3.18
CA LEU A 780 7.88 13.26 2.13
C LEU A 780 9.37 13.02 2.47
N ASP A 781 9.85 13.47 3.64
CA ASP A 781 11.27 13.39 4.01
C ASP A 781 11.70 11.98 4.50
N SER A 782 10.84 10.96 4.37
CA SER A 782 11.05 9.62 4.92
C SER A 782 11.93 8.68 4.07
N ILE A 783 12.46 9.13 2.93
CA ILE A 783 13.09 8.22 1.95
C ILE A 783 14.61 8.40 1.84
N LYS A 784 15.19 9.55 2.20
CA LYS A 784 16.66 9.73 2.16
C LYS A 784 17.25 9.35 3.52
N GLN A 785 17.99 8.24 3.55
CA GLN A 785 18.70 7.68 4.72
C GLN A 785 19.87 8.54 5.23
N ASP A 786 19.97 9.80 4.82
CA ASP A 786 21.15 10.61 5.05
C ASP A 786 20.90 11.74 6.04
N PHE A 787 21.58 11.63 7.18
CA PHE A 787 21.55 12.47 8.38
C PHE A 787 20.23 12.46 9.17
N ARG A 788 20.33 12.39 10.51
CA ARG A 788 19.24 12.20 11.49
C ARG A 788 17.94 12.91 11.07
N SER A 789 16.83 12.19 11.05
CA SER A 789 15.54 12.74 10.62
C SER A 789 15.06 13.87 11.53
N ALA A 790 14.19 14.75 11.02
CA ALA A 790 13.55 15.78 11.86
C ALA A 790 12.84 15.14 13.07
N CYS A 791 12.23 13.98 12.87
CA CYS A 791 11.60 13.20 13.94
C CYS A 791 12.61 12.68 14.97
N ASP A 792 13.82 12.26 14.56
CA ASP A 792 14.89 11.89 15.50
C ASP A 792 15.30 13.08 16.38
N VAL A 793 15.48 14.25 15.77
CA VAL A 793 15.90 15.47 16.49
C VAL A 793 14.81 15.93 17.47
N ILE A 794 13.55 15.95 17.04
CA ILE A 794 12.40 16.32 17.88
C ILE A 794 12.16 15.28 18.98
N GLY A 795 12.36 13.98 18.68
CA GLY A 795 12.25 12.89 19.65
C GLY A 795 13.32 12.98 20.73
N ALA A 796 14.56 13.23 20.33
CA ALA A 796 15.66 13.46 21.26
C ALA A 796 15.43 14.72 22.10
N GLU A 797 14.96 15.82 21.50
CA GLU A 797 14.65 17.09 22.18
C GLU A 797 13.57 16.90 23.25
N ALA A 798 12.51 16.16 22.94
CA ALA A 798 11.44 15.90 23.89
C ALA A 798 11.91 15.12 25.12
N VAL A 799 12.70 14.05 24.91
CA VAL A 799 13.28 13.28 26.01
C VAL A 799 14.25 14.13 26.84
N ALA A 800 15.05 14.97 26.17
CA ALA A 800 16.01 15.89 26.76
C ALA A 800 15.37 16.99 27.64
N CYS A 801 14.30 17.63 27.16
CA CYS A 801 13.54 18.65 27.90
C CYS A 801 12.96 18.07 29.20
N ASP A 802 12.44 16.84 29.13
CA ASP A 802 11.77 16.19 30.25
C ASP A 802 12.77 15.69 31.31
N ALA A 803 13.99 15.34 30.93
CA ALA A 803 15.06 14.89 31.84
C ALA A 803 15.70 16.02 32.67
N THR A 804 15.76 17.24 32.13
CA THR A 804 16.42 18.39 32.79
C THR A 804 15.52 19.15 33.77
N ALA A 805 14.28 18.67 34.00
CA ALA A 805 13.30 19.32 34.87
C ALA A 805 13.28 20.84 34.70
N CYS A 806 13.37 21.32 33.45
CA CYS A 806 13.25 22.75 33.19
C CYS A 806 11.86 23.18 33.63
N CYS A 807 11.80 23.88 34.76
CA CYS A 807 10.64 24.61 35.27
C CYS A 807 10.23 25.78 34.33
N ASN A 808 10.88 25.91 33.18
CA ASN A 808 10.54 26.73 32.04
C ASN A 808 9.92 25.78 31.00
N MET A 809 8.63 25.72 30.70
CA MET A 809 7.69 26.81 30.54
C MET A 809 6.30 26.23 30.19
N GLU A 810 5.28 26.52 30.99
CA GLU A 810 4.02 27.04 30.43
C GLU A 810 4.13 28.58 30.32
N TYR A 811 5.20 29.15 29.74
CA TYR A 811 5.08 30.57 29.40
C TYR A 811 4.24 30.67 28.15
N SER A 812 3.02 31.10 28.38
CA SER A 812 2.43 32.22 27.67
C SER A 812 3.40 33.40 27.57
N LEU A 813 4.25 33.43 26.55
CA LEU A 813 4.67 34.71 25.98
C LEU A 813 3.49 35.25 25.17
N SER A 814 2.93 36.37 25.66
CA SER A 814 1.73 37.05 25.19
C SER A 814 1.90 37.83 23.87
N THR A 815 2.98 37.63 23.12
CA THR A 815 3.24 38.35 21.86
C THR A 815 2.90 37.57 20.60
N CYS A 816 2.60 36.27 20.67
CA CYS A 816 2.13 35.48 19.52
C CYS A 816 0.77 34.84 19.80
N LYS A 817 -0.30 35.66 19.76
CA LYS A 817 -1.69 35.21 19.88
C LYS A 817 -2.21 34.35 18.71
N TYR A 818 -1.43 34.11 17.65
CA TYR A 818 -1.96 33.55 16.39
C TYR A 818 -1.48 32.15 15.94
N GLN A 819 -0.73 31.38 16.73
CA GLN A 819 -0.28 30.04 16.27
C GLN A 819 -0.41 28.88 17.28
N ARG A 820 -1.09 29.06 18.42
CA ARG A 820 -1.23 27.99 19.42
C ARG A 820 -2.35 26.97 19.20
N ALA A 821 -3.09 27.05 18.09
CA ALA A 821 -4.20 26.13 17.81
C ALA A 821 -3.84 24.94 16.92
N GLN A 822 -2.62 24.88 16.33
CA GLN A 822 -2.31 23.91 15.28
C GLN A 822 -1.02 23.08 15.47
N ASP A 823 -0.25 23.28 16.53
CA ASP A 823 0.91 22.41 16.78
C ASP A 823 0.47 21.10 17.43
N PRO A 824 0.59 19.93 16.76
CA PRO A 824 0.38 18.66 17.40
C PRO A 824 1.39 18.51 18.55
N SER A 825 0.91 18.09 19.72
CA SER A 825 1.81 17.70 20.81
C SER A 825 2.89 16.75 20.28
N VAL A 826 4.14 16.86 20.77
CA VAL A 826 5.26 16.00 20.34
C VAL A 826 4.86 14.53 20.33
N MET A 827 4.06 14.10 21.31
CA MET A 827 3.51 12.74 21.36
C MET A 827 2.64 12.38 20.15
N GLY A 828 1.86 13.33 19.62
CA GLY A 828 1.12 13.15 18.38
C GLY A 828 2.03 12.98 17.17
N ILE A 829 3.16 13.69 17.11
CA ILE A 829 4.18 13.54 16.04
C ILE A 829 4.83 12.15 16.13
N MET A 830 5.25 11.73 17.33
CA MET A 830 5.87 10.41 17.54
C MET A 830 4.91 9.25 17.25
N GLN A 831 3.64 9.36 17.67
CA GLN A 831 2.61 8.36 17.35
C GLN A 831 2.36 8.28 15.84
N ARG A 832 2.34 9.41 15.15
CA ARG A 832 2.20 9.45 13.70
C ARG A 832 3.40 8.82 13.00
N TRP A 833 4.62 9.13 13.45
CA TRP A 833 5.85 8.54 12.91
C TRP A 833 5.87 7.02 13.09
N PHE A 834 5.52 6.52 14.29
CA PHE A 834 5.42 5.07 14.53
C PHE A 834 4.35 4.38 13.68
N ARG A 835 3.23 5.05 13.38
CA ARG A 835 2.21 4.50 12.45
C ARG A 835 2.70 4.40 11.01
N LEU A 836 3.53 5.35 10.57
CA LEU A 836 4.11 5.35 9.23
C LEU A 836 5.26 4.33 9.11
N GLU A 837 6.13 4.27 10.11
CA GLU A 837 7.32 3.42 10.14
C GLU A 837 7.38 2.55 11.40
N PRO A 838 6.51 1.52 11.51
CA PRO A 838 6.51 0.65 12.66
C PRO A 838 7.79 -0.17 12.76
N TRP A 839 8.54 -0.40 11.68
CA TRP A 839 9.83 -1.13 11.69
C TRP A 839 11.01 -0.29 12.18
N ASN A 840 10.89 1.04 12.22
CA ASN A 840 12.00 1.91 12.60
C ASN A 840 12.26 1.84 14.12
N PRO A 841 13.47 1.39 14.57
CA PRO A 841 13.76 1.24 15.99
C PRO A 841 13.80 2.58 16.72
N HIS A 842 14.16 3.67 16.04
CA HIS A 842 14.19 5.02 16.62
C HIS A 842 12.79 5.52 16.96
N ALA A 843 11.83 5.34 16.04
CA ALA A 843 10.43 5.72 16.25
C ALA A 843 9.83 5.00 17.46
N ARG A 844 10.07 3.68 17.57
CA ARG A 844 9.66 2.89 18.74
C ARG A 844 10.30 3.39 20.03
N TYR A 845 11.61 3.56 20.00
CA TYR A 845 12.40 3.94 21.17
C TYR A 845 11.97 5.29 21.74
N PHE A 846 11.86 6.35 20.92
CA PHE A 846 11.43 7.67 21.38
C PHE A 846 9.96 7.69 21.83
N LEU A 847 9.08 6.93 21.18
CA LEU A 847 7.68 6.81 21.61
C LEU A 847 7.55 6.11 22.97
N ILE A 848 8.33 5.05 23.21
CA ILE A 848 8.38 4.34 24.49
C ILE A 848 8.83 5.31 25.59
N LEU A 849 9.94 6.04 25.39
CA LEU A 849 10.45 6.99 26.36
C LEU A 849 9.46 8.12 26.64
N GLY A 850 8.83 8.68 25.61
CA GLY A 850 7.81 9.71 25.76
C GLY A 850 6.57 9.22 26.52
N LEU A 851 6.10 7.98 26.26
CA LEU A 851 5.00 7.38 27.03
C LEU A 851 5.39 7.03 28.47
N PHE A 852 6.64 6.65 28.72
CA PHE A 852 7.17 6.41 30.05
C PHE A 852 7.29 7.71 30.87
N GLN A 853 7.73 8.81 30.25
CA GLN A 853 7.73 10.12 30.88
C GLN A 853 6.31 10.65 31.14
N LYS A 854 5.38 10.40 30.22
CA LYS A 854 3.96 10.69 30.45
C LYS A 854 3.39 9.90 31.63
N SER A 855 3.73 8.61 31.73
CA SER A 855 3.26 7.79 32.86
C SER A 855 3.86 8.25 34.19
N LEU A 856 5.12 8.71 34.23
CA LEU A 856 5.72 9.35 35.40
C LEU A 856 4.92 10.57 35.88
N ARG A 857 4.51 11.46 34.96
CA ARG A 857 3.70 12.66 35.29
C ARG A 857 2.31 12.31 35.81
N GLU A 858 1.69 11.30 35.21
CA GLU A 858 0.33 10.85 35.55
C GLU A 858 0.30 9.83 36.71
N LYS A 859 1.43 9.62 37.41
CA LYS A 859 1.59 8.64 38.52
C LYS A 859 1.23 7.20 38.12
N TYR A 860 1.71 6.76 36.96
CA TYR A 860 1.64 5.40 36.43
C TYR A 860 0.22 4.81 36.33
N PRO A 861 -0.66 5.36 35.47
CA PRO A 861 -1.98 4.79 35.27
C PRO A 861 -1.89 3.42 34.58
N GLN A 862 -2.75 2.50 35.01
CA GLN A 862 -2.67 1.07 34.65
C GLN A 862 -2.76 0.78 33.14
N HIS A 863 -3.48 1.62 32.39
CA HIS A 863 -3.57 1.50 30.93
C HIS A 863 -2.25 1.81 30.22
N LEU A 864 -1.50 2.83 30.66
CA LEU A 864 -0.18 3.16 30.09
C LEU A 864 0.86 2.10 30.43
N ILE A 865 0.82 1.54 31.64
CA ILE A 865 1.66 0.41 32.05
C ILE A 865 1.51 -0.75 31.07
N ASN A 866 0.26 -1.13 30.75
CA ASN A 866 -0.01 -2.25 29.83
C ASN A 866 0.46 -1.97 28.39
N VAL A 867 0.29 -0.73 27.91
CA VAL A 867 0.79 -0.32 26.58
C VAL A 867 2.31 -0.35 26.53
N LEU A 868 2.99 0.20 27.55
CA LEU A 868 4.44 0.23 27.63
C LEU A 868 5.03 -1.18 27.71
N LYS A 869 4.47 -2.08 28.53
CA LYS A 869 4.92 -3.48 28.61
C LYS A 869 4.90 -4.16 27.24
N ARG A 870 3.82 -4.00 26.47
CA ARG A 870 3.68 -4.56 25.11
C ARG A 870 4.68 -3.96 24.12
N MET A 871 4.84 -2.64 24.12
CA MET A 871 5.78 -2.00 23.18
C MET A 871 7.23 -2.35 23.49
N ILE A 872 7.62 -2.36 24.77
CA ILE A 872 8.99 -2.68 25.17
C ILE A 872 9.31 -4.15 24.86
N SER A 873 8.39 -5.08 25.12
CA SER A 873 8.61 -6.49 24.76
C SER A 873 8.86 -6.67 23.27
N THR A 874 8.11 -5.97 22.40
CA THR A 874 8.34 -6.00 20.95
C THR A 874 9.65 -5.33 20.52
N ALA A 875 10.12 -4.32 21.26
CA ALA A 875 11.37 -3.63 20.98
C ALA A 875 12.59 -4.48 21.35
N LEU A 876 12.51 -5.27 22.44
CA LEU A 876 13.59 -6.14 22.91
C LEU A 876 13.76 -7.43 22.08
N ILE A 877 12.69 -7.91 21.44
CA ILE A 877 12.71 -9.11 20.56
C ILE A 877 13.49 -8.84 19.26
N ASN A 878 13.46 -7.62 18.73
CA ASN A 878 14.23 -7.29 17.53
C ASN A 878 15.73 -7.27 17.86
N PRO A 879 16.58 -7.93 17.05
CA PRO A 879 18.02 -7.90 17.23
C PRO A 879 18.54 -6.53 16.77
N LEU A 880 18.51 -5.54 17.67
CA LEU A 880 19.41 -4.40 17.52
C LEU A 880 20.82 -4.98 17.52
N CYS A 881 21.56 -4.84 16.41
CA CYS A 881 22.96 -5.27 16.36
C CYS A 881 23.72 -4.64 17.54
N LEU A 882 24.19 -5.48 18.46
CA LEU A 882 24.93 -5.05 19.66
C LEU A 882 26.36 -4.60 19.33
N GLU A 883 26.68 -4.30 18.08
CA GLU A 883 28.03 -3.92 17.65
C GLU A 883 28.40 -2.52 18.16
N ASN A 884 27.45 -1.58 18.17
CA ASN A 884 27.68 -0.19 18.55
C ASN A 884 27.34 0.10 20.02
N LEU A 885 28.16 0.92 20.68
CA LEU A 885 27.95 1.37 22.07
C LEU A 885 26.59 2.09 22.27
N PHE A 886 26.13 2.83 21.26
CA PHE A 886 24.83 3.51 21.29
C PHE A 886 23.65 2.54 21.34
N ASP A 887 23.70 1.44 20.59
CA ASP A 887 22.61 0.46 20.56
C ASP A 887 22.57 -0.36 21.86
N ARG A 888 23.74 -0.68 22.42
CA ARG A 888 23.85 -1.23 23.78
C ARG A 888 23.22 -0.30 24.82
N TYR A 889 23.47 1.01 24.71
CA TYR A 889 22.90 2.00 25.63
C TYR A 889 21.38 2.16 25.49
N ARG A 890 20.83 2.11 24.25
CA ARG A 890 19.37 2.12 24.06
C ARG A 890 18.71 0.89 24.65
N ARG A 891 19.29 -0.30 24.43
CA ARG A 891 18.81 -1.55 25.04
C ARG A 891 18.84 -1.46 26.56
N PHE A 892 19.94 -0.95 27.12
CA PHE A 892 20.08 -0.70 28.55
C PHE A 892 18.95 0.17 29.12
N GLN A 893 18.65 1.30 28.47
CA GLN A 893 17.56 2.18 28.92
C GLN A 893 16.18 1.53 28.81
N LEU A 894 15.90 0.76 27.76
CA LEU A 894 14.63 0.04 27.62
C LEU A 894 14.46 -1.02 28.72
N LEU A 895 15.55 -1.72 29.09
CA LEU A 895 15.57 -2.68 30.20
C LEU A 895 15.36 -2.00 31.56
N LEU A 896 15.92 -0.81 31.78
CA LEU A 896 15.64 -0.02 32.99
C LEU A 896 14.20 0.51 33.03
N CYS A 897 13.63 0.88 31.88
CA CYS A 897 12.22 1.28 31.81
C CYS A 897 11.31 0.10 32.15
N SER A 898 11.58 -1.09 31.61
CA SER A 898 10.79 -2.29 31.95
C SER A 898 10.94 -2.69 33.40
N SER A 899 12.14 -2.58 33.98
CA SER A 899 12.34 -2.87 35.41
C SER A 899 11.54 -1.92 36.31
N GLU A 900 11.57 -0.61 36.06
CA GLU A 900 10.77 0.35 36.84
C GLU A 900 9.26 0.13 36.66
N ILE A 901 8.80 -0.17 35.44
CA ILE A 901 7.37 -0.47 35.20
C ILE A 901 6.94 -1.73 35.97
N CYS A 902 7.78 -2.78 35.99
CA CYS A 902 7.52 -4.00 36.74
C CYS A 902 7.47 -3.73 38.25
N LEU A 903 8.43 -2.97 38.79
CA LEU A 903 8.45 -2.59 40.20
C LEU A 903 7.19 -1.82 40.61
N ARG A 904 6.74 -0.87 39.78
CA ARG A 904 5.52 -0.08 40.05
C ARG A 904 4.23 -0.87 39.87
N ALA A 905 4.24 -1.91 39.03
CA ALA A 905 3.13 -2.83 38.86
C ALA A 905 3.08 -3.91 39.96
N GLY A 906 4.05 -3.96 40.88
CA GLY A 906 4.15 -4.99 41.93
C GLY A 906 4.79 -6.31 41.49
N ASP A 907 5.37 -6.39 40.29
CA ASP A 907 6.07 -7.55 39.77
C ASP A 907 7.58 -7.42 40.02
N VAL A 908 8.01 -7.78 41.22
CA VAL A 908 9.42 -7.63 41.63
C VAL A 908 10.32 -8.63 40.90
N SER A 909 9.82 -9.83 40.61
CA SER A 909 10.55 -10.86 39.87
C SER A 909 10.96 -10.40 38.46
N GLY A 910 10.04 -9.79 37.72
CA GLY A 910 10.31 -9.18 36.41
C GLY A 910 11.23 -7.96 36.51
N CYS A 911 11.15 -7.18 37.59
CA CYS A 911 12.09 -6.08 37.83
C CYS A 911 13.54 -6.58 37.98
N VAL A 912 13.74 -7.62 38.79
CA VAL A 912 15.06 -8.22 39.01
C VAL A 912 15.63 -8.81 37.72
N SER A 913 14.82 -9.52 36.93
CA SER A 913 15.30 -10.12 35.68
C SER A 913 15.80 -9.08 34.69
N TYR A 914 15.02 -8.01 34.44
CA TYR A 914 15.41 -6.97 33.49
C TYR A 914 16.60 -6.14 33.98
N ALA A 915 16.67 -5.84 35.28
CA ALA A 915 17.79 -5.09 35.84
C ALA A 915 19.10 -5.90 35.85
N LYS A 916 19.06 -7.23 36.07
CA LYS A 916 20.21 -8.12 35.90
C LYS A 916 20.65 -8.26 34.45
N GLU A 917 19.71 -8.29 33.51
CA GLU A 917 20.05 -8.28 32.08
C GLU A 917 20.74 -6.95 31.71
N ALA A 918 20.29 -5.82 32.27
CA ALA A 918 20.89 -4.52 32.06
C ALA A 918 22.30 -4.41 32.65
N SER A 919 22.57 -5.00 33.82
CA SER A 919 23.90 -4.97 34.45
C SER A 919 24.96 -5.78 33.68
N ASN A 920 24.54 -6.78 32.90
CA ASN A 920 25.45 -7.64 32.13
C ASN A 920 25.91 -7.01 30.80
N LEU A 921 25.42 -5.82 30.42
CA LEU A 921 25.82 -5.13 29.20
C LEU A 921 27.18 -4.44 29.36
N SER A 922 28.01 -4.47 28.31
CA SER A 922 29.31 -3.78 28.28
C SER A 922 29.14 -2.29 28.03
N LEU A 923 28.96 -1.53 29.11
CA LEU A 923 28.78 -0.08 29.14
C LEU A 923 29.70 0.58 30.18
N PRO A 924 29.89 1.92 30.16
CA PRO A 924 30.65 2.61 31.18
C PRO A 924 30.08 2.38 32.59
N ASP A 925 30.95 2.27 33.60
CA ASP A 925 30.58 1.90 34.98
C ASP A 925 29.49 2.81 35.58
N ALA A 926 29.49 4.10 35.25
CA ALA A 926 28.47 5.06 35.68
C ALA A 926 27.05 4.70 35.18
N CYS A 927 26.92 4.05 34.02
CA CYS A 927 25.64 3.55 33.53
C CYS A 927 25.24 2.30 34.30
N ILE A 928 26.15 1.33 34.44
CA ILE A 928 25.91 0.04 35.12
C ILE A 928 25.52 0.28 36.58
N PHE A 929 26.05 1.31 37.24
CA PHE A 929 25.63 1.76 38.57
C PHE A 929 24.10 1.90 38.70
N SER A 930 23.43 2.46 37.69
CA SER A 930 21.98 2.67 37.72
C SER A 930 21.15 1.38 37.65
N ALA A 931 21.69 0.31 37.05
CA ALA A 931 21.07 -1.01 37.07
C ALA A 931 21.17 -1.67 38.45
N HIS A 932 22.36 -1.62 39.08
CA HIS A 932 22.54 -2.12 40.45
C HIS A 932 21.74 -1.32 41.48
N LEU A 933 21.60 -0.01 41.29
CA LEU A 933 20.72 0.83 42.11
C LEU A 933 19.25 0.38 41.99
N GLN A 934 18.78 0.02 40.80
CA GLN A 934 17.43 -0.53 40.62
C GLN A 934 17.28 -1.93 41.24
N LEU A 935 18.32 -2.77 41.20
CA LEU A 935 18.34 -4.05 41.92
C LEU A 935 18.25 -3.84 43.43
N CYS A 936 18.96 -2.84 43.97
CA CYS A 936 18.84 -2.47 45.39
C CYS A 936 17.40 -2.08 45.73
N ARG A 937 16.72 -1.31 44.87
CA ARG A 937 15.31 -0.92 45.07
C ARG A 937 14.36 -2.12 45.00
N ALA A 938 14.60 -3.06 44.10
CA ALA A 938 13.79 -4.28 43.96
C ALA A 938 13.94 -5.19 45.19
N HIS A 939 15.17 -5.46 45.62
CA HIS A 939 15.42 -6.28 46.81
C HIS A 939 14.99 -5.61 48.12
N ALA A 940 15.03 -4.28 48.19
CA ALA A 940 14.45 -3.53 49.31
C ALA A 940 12.91 -3.63 49.35
N ALA A 941 12.24 -3.81 48.21
CA ALA A 941 10.79 -4.04 48.16
C ALA A 941 10.41 -5.49 48.52
N GLU A 942 11.33 -6.44 48.35
CA GLU A 942 11.21 -7.86 48.73
C GLU A 942 11.69 -8.18 50.16
N ASP A 943 12.17 -7.18 50.92
CA ASP A 943 12.84 -7.34 52.23
C ASP A 943 14.02 -8.34 52.22
N ASN A 944 14.70 -8.50 51.07
CA ASN A 944 15.84 -9.42 50.94
C ASN A 944 17.16 -8.71 51.28
N HIS A 945 17.52 -8.72 52.56
CA HIS A 945 18.68 -7.97 53.07
C HIS A 945 20.06 -8.48 52.60
N THR A 946 20.20 -9.76 52.24
CA THR A 946 21.48 -10.32 51.79
C THR A 946 21.83 -9.85 50.39
N SER A 947 20.92 -10.02 49.43
CA SER A 947 21.12 -9.54 48.06
C SER A 947 21.20 -8.01 47.99
N LEU A 948 20.43 -7.30 48.82
CA LEU A 948 20.55 -5.84 48.97
C LEU A 948 21.99 -5.43 49.32
N SER A 949 22.62 -6.12 50.28
CA SER A 949 23.99 -5.79 50.72
C SER A 949 25.05 -6.04 49.63
N GLU A 950 24.88 -7.11 48.84
CA GLU A 950 25.78 -7.44 47.72
C GLU A 950 25.71 -6.40 46.60
N GLU A 951 24.49 -6.03 46.19
CA GLU A 951 24.26 -5.04 45.14
C GLU A 951 24.67 -3.63 45.59
N TYR A 952 24.49 -3.31 46.87
CA TYR A 952 24.95 -2.05 47.47
C TYR A 952 26.48 -1.92 47.38
N MET A 953 27.21 -3.00 47.68
CA MET A 953 28.68 -3.02 47.56
C MET A 953 29.14 -2.89 46.11
N GLN A 954 28.38 -3.41 45.13
CA GLN A 954 28.69 -3.21 43.72
C GLN A 954 28.50 -1.75 43.29
N CYS A 955 27.45 -1.08 43.77
CA CYS A 955 27.25 0.36 43.52
C CYS A 955 28.44 1.19 44.04
N LEU A 956 28.98 0.86 45.22
CA LEU A 956 30.16 1.54 45.77
C LEU A 956 31.42 1.34 44.92
N LYS A 957 31.59 0.16 44.30
CA LYS A 957 32.73 -0.15 43.43
C LYS A 957 32.68 0.58 42.09
N LEU A 958 31.50 0.58 41.45
CA LEU A 958 31.33 1.14 40.10
C LEU A 958 31.47 2.67 40.07
N LYS A 959 31.14 3.34 41.18
CA LYS A 959 31.08 4.80 41.34
C LYS A 959 30.13 5.47 40.33
N SER A 960 29.52 6.59 40.69
CA SER A 960 28.69 7.37 39.75
C SER A 960 29.16 8.81 39.68
N GLN A 961 29.15 9.39 38.47
CA GLN A 961 29.39 10.82 38.27
C GLN A 961 28.13 11.65 38.56
N HIS A 962 26.97 10.98 38.68
CA HIS A 962 25.69 11.64 38.89
C HIS A 962 25.27 11.62 40.36
N PRO A 963 25.09 12.80 40.97
CA PRO A 963 24.85 12.93 42.40
C PRO A 963 23.51 12.35 42.88
N VAL A 964 22.50 12.34 42.01
CA VAL A 964 21.18 11.77 42.32
C VAL A 964 21.29 10.27 42.62
N GLY A 965 22.20 9.56 41.94
CA GLY A 965 22.47 8.14 42.19
C GLY A 965 22.98 7.91 43.61
N TRP A 966 23.95 8.71 44.04
CA TRP A 966 24.50 8.66 45.41
C TRP A 966 23.47 9.00 46.49
N ILE A 967 22.63 10.02 46.26
CA ILE A 967 21.54 10.38 47.19
C ILE A 967 20.57 9.21 47.33
N SER A 968 20.15 8.61 46.21
CA SER A 968 19.21 7.49 46.24
C SER A 968 19.78 6.25 46.94
N LEU A 969 21.07 5.99 46.77
CA LEU A 969 21.76 4.91 47.48
C LEU A 969 21.76 5.14 49.00
N LYS A 970 22.10 6.37 49.44
CA LYS A 970 22.12 6.76 50.86
C LYS A 970 20.71 6.80 51.47
N LEU A 971 19.68 7.13 50.68
CA LEU A 971 18.28 7.03 51.08
C LEU A 971 17.88 5.57 51.38
N ILE A 972 18.30 4.63 50.54
CA ILE A 972 18.06 3.19 50.77
C ILE A 972 18.78 2.73 52.06
N GLU A 973 20.03 3.17 52.27
CA GLU A 973 20.79 2.90 53.51
C GLU A 973 20.04 3.40 54.76
N SER A 974 19.54 4.64 54.73
CA SER A 974 18.85 5.27 55.86
C SER A 974 17.56 4.55 56.26
N ARG A 975 16.84 3.96 55.29
CA ARG A 975 15.55 3.30 55.50
C ARG A 975 15.66 1.82 55.86
N TYR A 976 16.61 1.09 55.26
CA TYR A 976 16.68 -0.38 55.35
C TYR A 976 17.89 -0.93 56.10
N ARG A 977 18.87 -0.08 56.47
CA ARG A 977 20.07 -0.43 57.27
C ARG A 977 20.70 -1.80 56.91
N PRO A 978 21.29 -1.95 55.70
CA PRO A 978 21.94 -3.19 55.30
C PRO A 978 23.05 -3.60 56.29
N GLN A 979 23.11 -4.89 56.65
CA GLN A 979 24.09 -5.43 57.59
C GLN A 979 25.53 -5.34 57.00
N ASN A 980 26.53 -5.03 57.84
CA ASN A 980 27.97 -4.92 57.55
C ASN A 980 28.52 -3.69 56.79
N VAL A 981 27.77 -2.59 56.64
CA VAL A 981 28.16 -1.45 55.78
C VAL A 981 28.76 -0.23 56.54
N LEU A 982 28.66 -0.19 57.87
CA LEU A 982 28.88 1.02 58.70
C LEU A 982 30.29 1.65 58.68
N THR A 983 31.33 0.95 58.20
CA THR A 983 32.73 1.46 58.26
C THR A 983 33.34 1.78 56.90
N ALA A 984 32.83 1.23 55.79
CA ALA A 984 33.32 1.48 54.43
C ALA A 984 32.49 2.53 53.68
N SER A 985 31.26 2.83 54.15
CA SER A 985 30.31 3.69 53.45
C SER A 985 30.69 5.17 53.48
N ASP A 986 31.25 5.68 54.58
CA ASP A 986 31.57 7.11 54.70
C ASP A 986 32.87 7.51 54.00
N SER A 987 33.85 6.59 53.88
CA SER A 987 35.10 6.82 53.13
C SER A 987 34.89 6.70 51.62
N GLY A 988 34.22 5.64 51.15
CA GLY A 988 33.93 5.44 49.72
C GLY A 988 33.00 6.51 49.13
N PHE A 989 32.05 7.01 49.93
CA PHE A 989 31.18 8.12 49.55
C PHE A 989 31.94 9.46 49.48
N ARG A 990 32.89 9.71 50.40
CA ARG A 990 33.77 10.90 50.36
C ARG A 990 34.66 10.89 49.12
N ASP A 991 35.34 9.78 48.86
CA ASP A 991 36.29 9.66 47.74
C ASP A 991 35.59 9.76 46.38
N GLY A 992 34.39 9.18 46.24
CA GLY A 992 33.61 9.24 45.00
C GLY A 992 33.09 10.64 44.63
N ILE A 993 32.94 11.55 45.62
CA ILE A 993 32.45 12.91 45.40
C ILE A 993 33.60 13.88 45.08
N ILE A 994 34.79 13.68 45.66
CA ILE A 994 35.97 14.53 45.41
C ILE A 994 36.42 14.44 43.93
N GLU A 995 36.28 13.27 43.31
CA GLU A 995 36.59 13.07 41.88
C GLU A 995 35.56 13.71 40.92
N SER A 996 34.39 14.17 41.41
CA SER A 996 33.26 14.62 40.57
C SER A 996 33.21 16.12 40.24
N ASN A 997 34.26 16.91 40.55
CA ASN A 997 34.36 18.36 40.32
C ASN A 997 33.25 19.24 40.98
N GLY A 998 32.33 18.69 41.76
CA GLY A 998 31.30 19.44 42.49
C GLY A 998 31.80 19.94 43.86
N SER A 999 31.31 21.10 44.32
CA SER A 999 31.66 21.59 45.65
C SER A 999 31.06 20.66 46.72
N TRP A 1000 31.89 20.12 47.61
CA TRP A 1000 31.45 19.25 48.71
C TRP A 1000 30.30 19.85 49.53
N ASN A 1001 30.30 21.18 49.69
CA ASN A 1001 29.29 21.93 50.44
C ASN A 1001 27.90 21.93 49.78
N THR A 1002 27.81 22.06 48.45
CA THR A 1002 26.53 21.96 47.74
C THR A 1002 25.91 20.57 47.88
N TRP A 1003 26.75 19.53 47.92
CA TRP A 1003 26.29 18.15 48.09
C TRP A 1003 25.80 17.85 49.50
N LEU A 1004 26.57 18.27 50.50
CA LEU A 1004 26.19 18.12 51.90
C LEU A 1004 24.88 18.86 52.21
N ALA A 1005 24.67 20.02 51.60
CA ALA A 1005 23.42 20.78 51.70
C ALA A 1005 22.22 19.99 51.16
N VAL A 1006 22.33 19.40 49.97
CA VAL A 1006 21.27 18.59 49.35
C VAL A 1006 20.97 17.34 50.19
N TYR A 1007 22.00 16.68 50.72
CA TYR A 1007 21.83 15.50 51.58
C TYR A 1007 21.07 15.84 52.87
N ASN A 1008 21.52 16.88 53.59
CA ASN A 1008 20.85 17.36 54.80
C ASN A 1008 19.41 17.78 54.51
N PHE A 1009 19.15 18.42 53.36
CA PHE A 1009 17.80 18.73 52.93
C PHE A 1009 16.90 17.49 52.79
N PHE A 1010 17.39 16.41 52.18
CA PHE A 1010 16.65 15.16 52.07
C PHE A 1010 16.42 14.48 53.44
N CYS A 1011 17.42 14.45 54.31
CA CYS A 1011 17.26 13.98 55.70
C CYS A 1011 16.18 14.78 56.45
N GLY A 1012 16.13 16.09 56.21
CA GLY A 1012 15.08 16.99 56.68
C GLY A 1012 13.69 16.60 56.18
N LEU A 1013 13.54 16.33 54.89
CA LEU A 1013 12.25 15.89 54.32
C LEU A 1013 11.82 14.50 54.82
N ILE A 1014 12.75 13.56 55.03
CA ILE A 1014 12.45 12.23 55.57
C ILE A 1014 11.96 12.34 57.01
N SER A 1015 12.64 13.13 57.83
CA SER A 1015 12.23 13.38 59.22
C SER A 1015 10.87 14.08 59.27
N GLN A 1016 10.60 15.00 58.33
CA GLN A 1016 9.27 15.60 58.16
C GLN A 1016 8.19 14.55 57.82
N GLN A 1017 8.49 13.58 56.93
CA GLN A 1017 7.59 12.45 56.64
C GLN A 1017 7.39 11.53 57.84
N ALA A 1018 8.43 11.32 58.65
CA ALA A 1018 8.37 10.56 59.90
C ALA A 1018 7.70 11.32 61.06
N GLN A 1019 7.20 12.54 60.80
CA GLN A 1019 6.62 13.47 61.77
C GLN A 1019 7.57 13.95 62.88
N ASP A 1020 8.88 13.85 62.69
CA ASP A 1020 9.91 14.38 63.59
C ASP A 1020 10.36 15.77 63.09
N PHE A 1021 9.51 16.76 63.33
CA PHE A 1021 9.67 18.12 62.79
C PHE A 1021 10.89 18.86 63.36
N GLN A 1022 11.34 18.48 64.56
CA GLN A 1022 12.45 19.13 65.24
C GLN A 1022 13.79 18.71 64.65
N ARG A 1023 14.01 17.41 64.43
CA ARG A 1023 15.15 16.93 63.63
C ARG A 1023 15.11 17.44 62.20
N ALA A 1024 13.91 17.56 61.63
CA ALA A 1024 13.75 18.12 60.29
C ALA A 1024 14.24 19.58 60.22
N GLU A 1025 14.02 20.36 61.27
CA GLU A 1025 14.49 21.75 61.33
C GLU A 1025 16.01 21.83 61.41
N GLU A 1026 16.65 21.03 62.27
CA GLU A 1026 18.12 20.96 62.39
C GLU A 1026 18.78 20.65 61.04
N PHE A 1027 18.33 19.60 60.36
CA PHE A 1027 18.86 19.21 59.05
C PHE A 1027 18.57 20.25 57.96
N LEU A 1028 17.38 20.84 57.93
CA LEU A 1028 17.04 21.89 56.96
C LEU A 1028 17.82 23.19 57.22
N ALA A 1029 18.12 23.51 58.48
CA ALA A 1029 18.88 24.69 58.89
C ALA A 1029 20.35 24.55 58.45
N GLU A 1030 20.94 23.37 58.70
CA GLU A 1030 22.27 23.03 58.20
C GLU A 1030 22.33 23.09 56.68
N ALA A 1031 21.34 22.55 55.98
CA ALA A 1031 21.25 22.62 54.52
C ALA A 1031 21.23 24.08 54.01
N CYS A 1032 20.44 24.94 54.64
CA CYS A 1032 20.37 26.37 54.33
C CYS A 1032 21.70 27.11 54.59
N SER A 1033 22.50 26.66 55.56
CA SER A 1033 23.80 27.27 55.88
C SER A 1033 24.89 26.94 54.85
N LEU A 1034 24.81 25.76 54.25
CA LEU A 1034 25.82 25.22 53.34
C LEU A 1034 25.62 25.63 51.89
N ALA A 1035 24.37 25.89 51.47
CA ALA A 1035 24.02 26.32 50.11
C ALA A 1035 23.14 27.57 50.12
N ALA A 1036 23.78 28.74 50.19
CA ALA A 1036 23.11 30.03 50.28
C ALA A 1036 22.34 30.46 49.01
N SER A 1037 22.54 29.77 47.87
CA SER A 1037 21.97 30.12 46.57
C SER A 1037 20.70 29.35 46.18
N GLU A 1038 20.22 28.42 47.01
CA GLU A 1038 19.07 27.56 46.67
C GLU A 1038 17.79 27.95 47.41
N SER A 1039 16.85 28.58 46.69
CA SER A 1039 15.59 29.08 47.25
C SER A 1039 14.68 27.98 47.85
N CYS A 1040 14.76 26.74 47.35
CA CYS A 1040 13.96 25.60 47.81
C CYS A 1040 14.29 25.16 49.24
N PHE A 1041 15.56 25.26 49.66
CA PHE A 1041 15.99 24.89 51.01
C PHE A 1041 15.38 25.85 52.02
N PHE A 1042 15.48 27.14 51.74
CA PHE A 1042 14.89 28.20 52.57
C PHE A 1042 13.36 28.13 52.63
N LEU A 1043 12.69 27.76 51.54
CA LEU A 1043 11.24 27.52 51.54
C LEU A 1043 10.87 26.38 52.49
N CYS A 1044 11.47 25.20 52.34
CA CYS A 1044 11.09 24.03 53.16
C CYS A 1044 11.45 24.24 54.62
N HIS A 1045 12.60 24.85 54.91
CA HIS A 1045 12.95 25.28 56.26
C HIS A 1045 11.91 26.25 56.84
N GLY A 1046 11.48 27.24 56.04
CA GLY A 1046 10.47 28.21 56.43
C GLY A 1046 9.12 27.57 56.77
N VAL A 1047 8.65 26.64 55.93
CA VAL A 1047 7.41 25.88 56.17
C VAL A 1047 7.53 25.01 57.41
N ASN A 1048 8.64 24.30 57.58
CA ASN A 1048 8.86 23.43 58.72
C ASN A 1048 8.88 24.22 60.05
N CYS A 1049 9.49 25.41 60.06
CA CYS A 1049 9.45 26.33 61.19
C CYS A 1049 8.02 26.82 61.50
N MET A 1050 7.22 27.13 60.46
CA MET A 1050 5.81 27.52 60.66
C MET A 1050 4.96 26.39 61.25
N ASP A 1051 5.20 25.14 60.81
CA ASP A 1051 4.52 23.96 61.37
C ASP A 1051 4.97 23.65 62.80
N LEU A 1052 6.26 23.80 63.11
CA LEU A 1052 6.78 23.71 64.48
C LEU A 1052 6.16 24.77 65.39
N ALA A 1053 6.11 26.03 64.94
CA ALA A 1053 5.44 27.10 65.66
C ALA A 1053 3.97 26.80 65.96
N LYS A 1054 3.25 26.21 64.99
CA LYS A 1054 1.86 25.82 65.15
C LYS A 1054 1.67 24.72 66.20
N ARG A 1055 2.62 23.78 66.31
CA ARG A 1055 2.55 22.63 67.23
C ARG A 1055 3.05 22.94 68.63
N GLN A 1056 4.14 23.70 68.75
CA GLN A 1056 4.80 24.02 70.01
C GLN A 1056 4.36 25.37 70.59
N CYS A 1057 3.56 26.15 69.84
CA CYS A 1057 3.10 27.50 70.21
C CYS A 1057 4.23 28.50 70.54
N ASP A 1058 5.43 28.29 70.00
CA ASP A 1058 6.56 29.18 70.20
C ASP A 1058 6.68 30.20 69.04
N PRO A 1059 6.56 31.52 69.32
CA PRO A 1059 6.67 32.55 68.30
C PRO A 1059 8.08 32.67 67.69
N GLN A 1060 9.13 32.15 68.33
CA GLN A 1060 10.50 32.20 67.80
C GLN A 1060 10.61 31.48 66.45
N TYR A 1061 9.98 30.32 66.29
CA TYR A 1061 9.97 29.58 65.02
C TYR A 1061 9.22 30.32 63.91
N ILE A 1062 8.21 31.15 64.21
CA ILE A 1062 7.57 32.00 63.18
C ILE A 1062 8.57 33.04 62.66
N THR A 1063 9.36 33.64 63.55
CA THR A 1063 10.37 34.63 63.14
C THR A 1063 11.50 34.01 62.31
N MET A 1064 11.92 32.78 62.65
CA MET A 1064 12.87 31.99 61.84
C MET A 1064 12.26 31.65 60.48
N GLY A 1065 10.99 31.24 60.45
CA GLY A 1065 10.24 30.94 59.23
C GLY A 1065 10.17 32.13 58.27
N ILE A 1066 9.83 33.32 58.77
CA ILE A 1066 9.79 34.56 57.97
C ILE A 1066 11.18 34.91 57.41
N ARG A 1067 12.24 34.77 58.22
CA ARG A 1067 13.61 35.05 57.77
C ARG A 1067 14.01 34.14 56.61
N SER A 1068 13.69 32.85 56.70
CA SER A 1068 13.97 31.90 55.62
C SER A 1068 13.11 32.16 54.39
N LEU A 1069 11.81 32.41 54.54
CA LEU A 1069 10.94 32.73 53.39
C LEU A 1069 11.36 34.02 52.66
N LYS A 1070 11.85 35.04 53.37
CA LYS A 1070 12.42 36.26 52.76
C LYS A 1070 13.69 35.97 51.97
N LYS A 1071 14.61 35.19 52.54
CA LYS A 1071 15.81 34.72 51.82
C LYS A 1071 15.45 33.89 50.60
N ALA A 1072 14.39 33.07 50.66
CA ALA A 1072 13.92 32.30 49.52
C ALA A 1072 13.51 33.22 48.34
N LEU A 1073 12.89 34.37 48.61
CA LEU A 1073 12.53 35.36 47.59
C LEU A 1073 13.74 36.10 47.01
N GLU A 1074 14.70 36.49 47.85
CA GLU A 1074 15.92 37.20 47.43
C GLU A 1074 16.81 36.34 46.53
N VAL A 1075 16.87 35.04 46.83
CA VAL A 1075 17.72 34.07 46.14
C VAL A 1075 17.04 33.48 44.91
N SER A 1076 15.70 33.47 44.86
CA SER A 1076 14.96 32.93 43.72
C SER A 1076 15.15 33.78 42.45
N SER A 1077 15.67 33.18 41.39
CA SER A 1077 15.72 33.78 40.05
C SER A 1077 14.34 33.88 39.39
N ILE A 1078 13.36 33.10 39.90
CA ILE A 1078 11.97 33.02 39.46
C ILE A 1078 11.07 33.46 40.61
N ARG A 1079 10.07 34.31 40.35
CA ARG A 1079 9.06 34.65 41.37
C ARG A 1079 8.22 33.41 41.69
N LEU A 1080 8.53 32.73 42.78
CA LEU A 1080 7.75 31.62 43.33
C LEU A 1080 6.48 32.19 43.97
N PRO A 1081 5.28 31.96 43.40
CA PRO A 1081 4.06 32.56 43.92
C PRO A 1081 3.86 32.16 45.39
N PHE A 1082 3.80 30.87 45.68
CA PHE A 1082 3.46 30.32 47.00
C PHE A 1082 4.27 30.86 48.21
N VAL A 1083 5.48 31.39 47.98
CA VAL A 1083 6.31 31.98 49.04
C VAL A 1083 5.68 33.25 49.63
N TYR A 1084 5.11 34.14 48.80
CA TYR A 1084 4.46 35.37 49.28
C TYR A 1084 3.21 35.05 50.10
N TYR A 1085 2.48 34.00 49.72
CA TYR A 1085 1.35 33.49 50.48
C TYR A 1085 1.77 33.00 51.88
N LEU A 1086 2.78 32.13 51.97
CA LEU A 1086 3.28 31.61 53.25
C LEU A 1086 3.82 32.74 54.14
N LEU A 1087 4.50 33.70 53.53
CA LEU A 1087 5.04 34.87 54.21
C LEU A 1087 3.89 35.75 54.74
N ALA A 1088 2.83 35.96 53.96
CA ALA A 1088 1.63 36.65 54.42
C ALA A 1088 0.99 35.93 55.62
N GLN A 1089 0.90 34.59 55.60
CA GLN A 1089 0.38 33.81 56.73
C GLN A 1089 1.22 33.96 58.00
N ALA A 1090 2.55 33.91 57.85
CA ALA A 1090 3.47 34.07 58.97
C ALA A 1090 3.48 35.51 59.54
N GLU A 1091 3.34 36.52 58.68
CA GLU A 1091 3.24 37.92 59.11
C GLU A 1091 1.88 38.23 59.78
N ALA A 1092 0.81 37.56 59.34
CA ALA A 1092 -0.51 37.63 59.98
C ALA A 1092 -0.51 36.98 61.39
N SER A 1093 0.19 35.84 61.57
CA SER A 1093 0.28 35.19 62.89
C SER A 1093 1.08 36.01 63.92
N LEU A 1094 1.94 36.94 63.47
CA LEU A 1094 2.61 37.93 64.33
C LEU A 1094 1.80 39.24 64.52
N GLY A 1095 0.58 39.33 63.99
CA GLY A 1095 -0.31 40.49 64.15
C GLY A 1095 0.02 41.69 63.26
N SER A 1096 0.89 41.55 62.25
CA SER A 1096 1.34 42.66 61.40
C SER A 1096 0.43 42.88 60.18
N LYS A 1097 -0.73 43.53 60.37
CA LYS A 1097 -1.76 43.77 59.33
C LYS A 1097 -1.21 44.36 58.02
N ALA A 1098 -0.45 45.46 58.08
CA ALA A 1098 0.04 46.15 56.89
C ALA A 1098 1.01 45.33 56.02
N LYS A 1099 1.75 44.37 56.62
CA LYS A 1099 2.66 43.49 55.88
C LYS A 1099 1.93 42.31 55.25
N TRP A 1100 0.94 41.76 55.97
CA TRP A 1100 0.04 40.73 55.45
C TRP A 1100 -0.70 41.19 54.17
N GLU A 1101 -1.32 42.37 54.19
CA GLU A 1101 -2.05 42.92 53.03
C GLU A 1101 -1.13 43.07 51.81
N ARG A 1102 0.06 43.64 52.01
CA ARG A 1102 1.05 43.86 50.96
C ARG A 1102 1.52 42.56 50.32
N SER A 1103 1.89 41.57 51.13
CA SER A 1103 2.35 40.26 50.68
C SER A 1103 1.26 39.51 49.91
N LEU A 1104 0.00 39.66 50.31
CA LEU A 1104 -1.15 39.01 49.69
C LEU A 1104 -1.57 39.67 48.36
N CYS A 1105 -1.50 41.00 48.25
CA CYS A 1105 -1.69 41.70 46.98
C CYS A 1105 -0.64 41.33 45.93
N TYR A 1106 0.64 41.23 46.33
CA TYR A 1106 1.69 40.75 45.44
C TYR A 1106 1.41 39.33 44.97
N GLU A 1107 0.93 38.47 45.86
CA GLU A 1107 0.57 37.11 45.52
C GLU A 1107 -0.62 37.01 44.57
N TRP A 1108 -1.65 37.84 44.74
CA TRP A 1108 -2.79 37.85 43.82
C TRP A 1108 -2.37 38.13 42.36
N SER A 1109 -1.38 39.01 42.19
CA SER A 1109 -0.84 39.38 40.88
C SER A 1109 0.13 38.33 40.27
N SER A 1110 0.67 37.42 41.08
CA SER A 1110 1.66 36.43 40.62
C SER A 1110 1.03 35.22 39.93
N TRP A 1111 -0.24 34.93 40.20
CA TRP A 1111 -0.97 33.79 39.62
C TRP A 1111 -1.83 34.18 38.42
N SER A 1112 -1.85 33.32 37.38
CA SER A 1112 -2.81 33.44 36.27
C SER A 1112 -4.23 33.09 36.74
N SER A 1113 -5.25 33.64 36.08
CA SER A 1113 -6.65 33.54 36.54
C SER A 1113 -7.15 32.11 36.76
N GLY A 1114 -6.61 31.12 36.04
CA GLY A 1114 -7.00 29.70 36.12
C GLY A 1114 -6.23 28.84 37.13
N THR A 1115 -5.11 29.31 37.69
CA THR A 1115 -4.24 28.49 38.56
C THR A 1115 -4.23 28.92 40.02
N ARG A 1116 -4.96 29.99 40.36
CA ARG A 1116 -5.06 30.52 41.74
C ARG A 1116 -5.58 29.44 42.71
N PRO A 1117 -4.89 29.19 43.84
CA PRO A 1117 -5.30 28.17 44.80
C PRO A 1117 -6.53 28.60 45.61
N ALA A 1118 -7.33 27.62 46.06
CA ALA A 1118 -8.57 27.84 46.82
C ALA A 1118 -8.36 28.75 48.06
N GLU A 1119 -7.27 28.55 48.79
CA GLU A 1119 -6.98 29.30 50.02
C GLU A 1119 -6.60 30.77 49.74
N LEU A 1120 -6.10 31.10 48.55
CA LEU A 1120 -5.84 32.49 48.15
C LEU A 1120 -7.15 33.25 47.92
N TYR A 1121 -8.13 32.62 47.26
CA TYR A 1121 -9.49 33.18 47.15
C TYR A 1121 -10.13 33.35 48.54
N PHE A 1122 -9.92 32.39 49.44
CA PHE A 1122 -10.41 32.48 50.81
C PHE A 1122 -9.78 33.62 51.63
N GLN A 1123 -8.49 33.91 51.46
CA GLN A 1123 -7.87 35.04 52.15
C GLN A 1123 -8.22 36.40 51.53
N MET A 1124 -8.43 36.46 50.22
CA MET A 1124 -8.98 37.65 49.56
C MET A 1124 -10.37 38.01 50.09
N HIS A 1125 -11.19 37.00 50.40
CA HIS A 1125 -12.45 37.19 51.12
C HIS A 1125 -12.29 37.90 52.48
N LEU A 1126 -11.30 37.51 53.27
CA LEU A 1126 -11.02 38.14 54.57
C LEU A 1126 -10.54 39.59 54.42
N LEU A 1127 -9.78 39.90 53.37
CA LEU A 1127 -9.42 41.27 53.00
C LEU A 1127 -10.66 42.11 52.65
N GLY A 1128 -11.57 41.56 51.84
CA GLY A 1128 -12.79 42.23 51.41
C GLY A 1128 -13.76 42.59 52.55
N GLN A 1129 -13.78 41.84 53.66
CA GLN A 1129 -14.64 42.12 54.82
C GLN A 1129 -14.18 43.31 55.69
N HIS A 1130 -12.91 43.71 55.62
CA HIS A 1130 -12.29 44.65 56.58
C HIS A 1130 -12.18 46.11 56.11
N GLY A 1131 -12.84 46.48 55.00
CA GLY A 1131 -13.14 47.88 54.66
C GLY A 1131 -11.94 48.81 54.47
N SER A 1132 -11.01 48.47 53.57
CA SER A 1132 -9.97 49.40 53.10
C SER A 1132 -10.18 49.74 51.63
N GLU A 1133 -10.33 51.03 51.30
CA GLU A 1133 -10.36 51.54 49.91
C GLU A 1133 -9.03 51.22 49.18
N PRO A 1134 -9.05 50.62 47.98
CA PRO A 1134 -7.83 50.25 47.27
C PRO A 1134 -7.45 51.24 46.16
N THR A 1135 -6.15 51.51 46.07
CA THR A 1135 -5.51 52.27 44.99
C THR A 1135 -5.56 51.52 43.65
N SER A 1136 -6.28 52.12 42.69
CA SER A 1136 -6.23 52.00 41.22
C SER A 1136 -5.63 50.74 40.55
N GLY A 1137 -6.53 49.93 39.96
CA GLY A 1137 -6.36 49.42 38.59
C GLY A 1137 -5.81 48.00 38.40
N GLN A 1138 -6.63 46.97 38.66
CA GLN A 1138 -6.75 45.72 37.86
C GLN A 1138 -7.71 44.73 38.57
N ASP A 1139 -8.68 44.21 37.81
CA ASP A 1139 -9.79 43.32 38.18
C ASP A 1139 -10.71 43.82 39.31
N ALA A 1140 -11.93 44.23 38.93
CA ALA A 1140 -13.02 44.56 39.85
C ALA A 1140 -13.16 43.47 40.92
N TYR A 1141 -12.97 43.86 42.18
CA TYR A 1141 -13.16 43.00 43.34
C TYR A 1141 -14.60 42.45 43.30
N GLY A 1142 -14.74 41.15 42.99
CA GLY A 1142 -16.03 40.46 43.04
C GLY A 1142 -16.58 40.45 44.46
N ASP A 1143 -17.88 40.19 44.60
CA ASP A 1143 -18.53 40.09 45.90
C ASP A 1143 -17.73 39.12 46.80
N PRO A 1144 -17.50 39.40 48.10
CA PRO A 1144 -16.75 38.52 48.98
C PRO A 1144 -17.28 37.07 48.97
N GLN A 1145 -18.57 36.91 48.67
CA GLN A 1145 -19.25 35.63 48.49
C GLN A 1145 -18.74 34.85 47.26
N ASP A 1146 -18.45 35.52 46.14
CA ASP A 1146 -17.95 34.88 44.91
C ASP A 1146 -16.58 34.24 45.10
N TRP A 1147 -15.71 34.88 45.89
CA TRP A 1147 -14.41 34.30 46.21
C TRP A 1147 -14.52 33.06 47.08
N ILE A 1148 -15.46 33.02 48.03
CA ILE A 1148 -15.73 31.79 48.80
C ILE A 1148 -16.26 30.68 47.89
N LEU A 1149 -17.19 30.99 46.98
CA LEU A 1149 -17.74 29.99 46.05
C LEU A 1149 -16.66 29.41 45.12
N ARG A 1150 -15.75 30.26 44.61
CA ARG A 1150 -14.59 29.79 43.82
C ARG A 1150 -13.62 28.95 44.65
N ALA A 1151 -13.38 29.33 45.91
CA ALA A 1151 -12.56 28.52 46.83
C ALA A 1151 -13.19 27.13 47.06
N ILE A 1152 -14.52 27.06 47.24
CA ILE A 1152 -15.25 25.80 47.39
C ILE A 1152 -15.20 24.96 46.11
N HIS A 1153 -15.34 25.56 44.93
CA HIS A 1153 -15.24 24.81 43.67
C HIS A 1153 -13.85 24.20 43.48
N LEU A 1154 -12.79 24.92 43.87
CA LEU A 1154 -11.41 24.46 43.75
C LEU A 1154 -11.03 23.44 44.84
N ASN A 1155 -11.58 23.55 46.04
CA ASN A 1155 -11.37 22.59 47.11
C ASN A 1155 -12.65 22.35 47.94
N PRO A 1156 -13.56 21.48 47.47
CA PRO A 1156 -14.85 21.27 48.12
C PRO A 1156 -14.74 20.53 49.47
N SER A 1157 -13.58 19.91 49.76
CA SER A 1157 -13.35 19.14 50.98
C SER A 1157 -13.13 20.00 52.24
N CYS A 1158 -12.85 21.30 52.09
CA CYS A 1158 -12.49 22.16 53.22
C CYS A 1158 -13.74 22.70 53.95
N SER A 1159 -14.03 22.13 55.12
CA SER A 1159 -15.19 22.52 55.95
C SER A 1159 -15.20 23.99 56.40
N ARG A 1160 -14.04 24.66 56.42
CA ARG A 1160 -13.89 26.08 56.79
C ARG A 1160 -14.61 27.00 55.80
N TYR A 1161 -14.51 26.73 54.51
CA TYR A 1161 -15.11 27.55 53.47
C TYR A 1161 -16.64 27.44 53.51
N TRP A 1162 -17.15 26.22 53.67
CA TRP A 1162 -18.59 25.95 53.83
C TRP A 1162 -19.20 26.60 55.08
N ARG A 1163 -18.49 26.58 56.23
CA ARG A 1163 -18.96 27.26 57.45
C ARG A 1163 -19.11 28.77 57.26
N ILE A 1164 -18.25 29.40 56.46
CA ILE A 1164 -18.32 30.85 56.23
C ILE A 1164 -19.40 31.18 55.21
N LEU A 1165 -19.57 30.36 54.16
CA LEU A 1165 -20.71 30.49 53.25
C LEU A 1165 -22.06 30.40 54.00
N SER A 1166 -22.17 29.52 55.02
CA SER A 1166 -23.38 29.40 55.85
C SER A 1166 -23.70 30.64 56.70
N LYS A 1167 -22.72 31.54 56.91
CA LYS A 1167 -22.93 32.85 57.57
C LYS A 1167 -23.43 33.92 56.61
N TYR A 1168 -23.27 33.74 55.30
CA TYR A 1168 -23.82 34.61 54.26
C TYR A 1168 -25.25 34.23 53.85
N THR A 1169 -25.69 33.01 54.17
CA THR A 1169 -27.06 32.51 53.87
C THR A 1169 -28.05 32.68 55.04
N LYS A 1170 -27.63 33.33 56.13
CA LYS A 1170 -28.50 33.82 57.22
C LYS A 1170 -28.58 35.33 57.13
#